data_AF-A0A970B9Y9-F1
#
_entry.id   AF-A0A970B9Y9-F1
#
_cell.length_a   1.000
_cell.length_b   1.000
_cell.length_c   1.000
_cell.angle_alpha   90.00
_cell.angle_beta   90.00
_cell.angle_gamma   90.00
#
_symmetry.space_group_name_H-M   'P 1'
#
loop_
_entity.id
_entity.type
_entity.pdbx_description
1 polymer ?
#
loop_
_entity_poly.entity_id
_entity_poly.type
_entity_poly.pdbx_seq_one_letter_code
_entity_poly.pdbx_strand_id
1 'polypeptide(L)'
;YQMETAVENRQISLHVADPLIIVPPNEVDCYRALGVIHSLWPPQLGKMWDYIAAPKPNAYRALHSRVRLPDDDWLQLVIRDEEMQVVANHGITAVWRDIPVTVSPTFQDWREPPEGEIGVLTPDGDFKMLPEGATPIDFAYAIHSGLGHQCTGAMVNGRQVPLDTPLQTADVVRILTGNASVGPSPDWLASVKTARARQAIRRWLKLQKPTDAAEKGWSLLDQRLRLAGMILASSEILQQLDETARHMGYDSRNDLFVAIGLRRRAAAEVVKALQEGGTAVSTRPALQATVLSLDNANIPQQLAACCRPQPPDPIVGYQTIRGVVTIHRADCATARRLRPVIQADWSHIQTDPQFEIHIQAIDRRGLVQDIAAIIAEANINLTSFHADQMPDGSAEMALGLSDMPPWQRDRLLNRLRRVPEVRHAESRSPTNATPFSEQSVMARHFENPYSLRPVTGESFYGRRQELRTLIDNLRDVRPGEAVLLWGPRRIGKTSLLREFQQRVMNSEDYLLAFVDMQRLSGRSTTMFLRDIIKALAAAVADERTRPPSLSRMKRDPLGYFRGFLENTPALQERIIVIILDEFQLLSSLQEDSVTLADINRYLRSLIQHRGGLSIIFSGGGVLDHLLRQPEASFMLEVARQQKVDCLDAMAARDLIVQPAPRIQYDDAVVDRLLALTAGHPYYLQWICGELILQADRARRPSIRPEHLDDLLAIWVPFQGEQFFNHLWGTSTGFTLRQQEMGKLALAAVAGSVGEGRWFDLAELADLTAPHLDETQLWHVCQDLVKMDTLTKSEDRYCIRMPLFQLWMQANYTVERVVKEMRA
;
A
#
# COMPACT_ATOMS: atom_id res chain seq x y z
N TYR A 1 34.29 -54.71 -4.19
CA TYR A 1 35.14 -55.80 -3.67
C TYR A 1 35.54 -55.63 -2.21
N GLN A 2 36.58 -54.88 -1.81
CA GLN A 2 36.98 -54.80 -0.37
C GLN A 2 35.87 -54.27 0.57
N MET A 3 35.02 -53.33 0.11
CA MET A 3 33.84 -52.88 0.87
C MET A 3 32.73 -53.93 0.96
N GLU A 4 32.48 -54.71 -0.11
CA GLU A 4 31.49 -55.81 -0.07
C GLU A 4 31.92 -56.88 0.94
N THR A 5 33.21 -57.22 0.95
CA THR A 5 33.77 -58.21 1.87
C THR A 5 33.75 -57.76 3.33
N ALA A 6 33.85 -56.45 3.61
CA ALA A 6 33.80 -55.91 4.97
C ALA A 6 32.38 -55.84 5.54
N VAL A 7 31.38 -55.60 4.69
CA VAL A 7 29.95 -55.57 5.06
C VAL A 7 29.40 -56.98 5.26
N GLU A 8 29.73 -57.93 4.38
CA GLU A 8 29.28 -59.33 4.50
C GLU A 8 29.80 -60.03 5.77
N ASN A 9 31.00 -59.68 6.23
CA ASN A 9 31.62 -60.29 7.41
C ASN A 9 31.24 -59.64 8.74
N ARG A 10 30.31 -58.67 8.77
CA ARG A 10 29.85 -57.95 9.99
C ARG A 10 30.99 -57.39 10.88
N GLN A 11 32.16 -57.09 10.30
CA GLN A 11 33.32 -56.61 11.07
C GLN A 11 33.29 -55.12 11.39
N ILE A 12 32.31 -54.36 10.88
CA ILE A 12 32.17 -52.93 11.13
C ILE A 12 30.83 -52.65 11.81
N SER A 13 30.87 -52.27 13.08
CA SER A 13 29.72 -51.67 13.76
C SER A 13 29.69 -50.17 13.44
N LEU A 14 28.81 -49.74 12.53
CA LEU A 14 28.62 -48.34 12.19
C LEU A 14 27.76 -47.64 13.25
N HIS A 15 28.37 -47.27 14.38
CA HIS A 15 27.73 -46.31 15.30
C HIS A 15 27.90 -44.87 14.81
N VAL A 16 26.78 -44.14 14.84
CA VAL A 16 26.49 -42.86 14.19
C VAL A 16 27.20 -41.67 14.86
N ALA A 17 28.51 -41.52 14.66
CA ALA A 17 29.22 -40.28 15.02
C ALA A 17 30.20 -39.80 13.94
N ASP A 18 30.92 -40.70 13.29
CA ASP A 18 31.97 -40.32 12.34
C ASP A 18 31.57 -40.57 10.88
N PRO A 19 31.85 -39.61 9.96
CA PRO A 19 31.58 -39.79 8.54
C PRO A 19 32.48 -40.87 7.95
N LEU A 20 31.93 -41.72 7.09
CA LEU A 20 32.72 -42.66 6.31
C LEU A 20 33.49 -41.89 5.23
N ILE A 21 34.81 -41.89 5.32
CA ILE A 21 35.70 -41.24 4.35
C ILE A 21 36.15 -42.26 3.31
N ILE A 22 35.95 -41.95 2.04
CA ILE A 22 36.38 -42.76 0.90
C ILE A 22 37.42 -41.97 0.15
N VAL A 23 38.59 -42.59 -0.11
CA VAL A 23 39.72 -41.94 -0.79
C VAL A 23 40.06 -42.67 -2.09
N PRO A 24 39.42 -42.30 -3.22
CA PRO A 24 39.75 -42.82 -4.54
C PRO A 24 41.05 -42.21 -5.08
N PRO A 25 41.67 -42.79 -6.12
CA PRO A 25 42.97 -42.35 -6.61
C PRO A 25 42.92 -41.02 -7.39
N ASN A 26 41.76 -40.60 -7.88
CA ASN A 26 41.61 -39.33 -8.61
C ASN A 26 40.18 -38.78 -8.52
N GLU A 27 40.01 -37.54 -8.97
CA GLU A 27 38.74 -36.83 -9.00
C GLU A 27 37.63 -37.59 -9.77
N VAL A 28 37.94 -38.20 -10.91
CA VAL A 28 36.94 -38.96 -11.71
C VAL A 28 36.40 -40.15 -10.92
N ASP A 29 37.28 -40.84 -10.20
CA ASP A 29 36.90 -41.97 -9.36
C ASP A 29 36.10 -41.54 -8.11
N CYS A 30 36.17 -40.29 -7.69
CA CYS A 30 35.29 -39.73 -6.65
C CYS A 30 33.82 -39.70 -7.09
N TYR A 31 33.55 -39.20 -8.31
CA TYR A 31 32.19 -39.18 -8.84
C TYR A 31 31.67 -40.59 -9.18
N ARG A 32 32.55 -41.49 -9.65
CA ARG A 32 32.19 -42.90 -9.85
C ARG A 32 31.80 -43.58 -8.54
N ALA A 33 32.59 -43.38 -7.48
CA ALA A 33 32.28 -43.91 -6.16
C ALA A 33 30.94 -43.38 -5.64
N LEU A 34 30.66 -42.08 -5.80
CA LEU A 34 29.38 -41.48 -5.44
C LEU A 34 28.20 -42.14 -6.19
N GLY A 35 28.34 -42.33 -7.51
CA GLY A 35 27.31 -42.95 -8.34
C GLY A 35 27.01 -44.40 -7.94
N VAL A 36 28.04 -45.19 -7.67
CA VAL A 36 27.88 -46.57 -7.17
C VAL A 36 27.16 -46.57 -5.83
N ILE A 37 27.55 -45.69 -4.91
CA ILE A 37 26.94 -45.64 -3.57
C ILE A 37 25.47 -45.20 -3.65
N HIS A 38 25.14 -44.20 -4.45
CA HIS A 38 23.74 -43.76 -4.65
C HIS A 38 22.87 -44.82 -5.34
N SER A 39 23.47 -45.74 -6.10
CA SER A 39 22.75 -46.88 -6.67
C SER A 39 22.43 -47.97 -5.64
N LEU A 40 23.26 -48.10 -4.60
CA LEU A 40 23.10 -49.09 -3.53
C LEU A 40 22.20 -48.56 -2.40
N TRP A 41 22.38 -47.29 -2.02
CA TRP A 41 21.67 -46.65 -0.91
C TRP A 41 21.09 -45.29 -1.34
N PRO A 42 19.77 -45.09 -1.22
CA PRO A 42 19.13 -43.85 -1.64
C PRO A 42 19.69 -42.62 -0.91
N PRO A 43 20.09 -41.56 -1.63
CA PRO A 43 20.57 -40.32 -1.01
C PRO A 43 19.44 -39.48 -0.42
N GLN A 44 19.74 -38.71 0.63
CA GLN A 44 18.84 -37.71 1.19
C GLN A 44 18.74 -36.48 0.27
N LEU A 45 17.53 -36.16 -0.19
CA LEU A 45 17.27 -34.99 -1.03
C LEU A 45 17.76 -33.70 -0.38
N GLY A 46 18.52 -32.90 -1.14
CA GLY A 46 19.08 -31.61 -0.69
C GLY A 46 20.25 -31.70 0.31
N LYS A 47 20.81 -32.90 0.55
CA LYS A 47 21.95 -33.13 1.45
C LYS A 47 23.16 -33.73 0.72
N MET A 48 23.37 -33.28 -0.52
CA MET A 48 24.58 -33.54 -1.29
C MET A 48 25.29 -32.22 -1.54
N TRP A 49 26.59 -32.16 -1.26
CA TRP A 49 27.43 -31.00 -1.51
C TRP A 49 28.68 -31.39 -2.28
N ASP A 50 28.91 -30.70 -3.38
CA ASP A 50 30.07 -30.90 -4.23
C ASP A 50 31.10 -29.79 -3.97
N TYR A 51 32.00 -30.04 -2.99
CA TYR A 51 33.13 -29.14 -2.74
C TYR A 51 34.33 -29.43 -3.65
N ILE A 52 34.24 -30.42 -4.55
CA ILE A 52 35.27 -30.63 -5.57
C ILE A 52 35.12 -29.56 -6.65
N ALA A 53 33.89 -29.40 -7.15
CA ALA A 53 33.52 -28.37 -8.13
C ALA A 53 33.48 -26.95 -7.52
N ALA A 54 33.10 -26.83 -6.25
CA ALA A 54 33.05 -25.56 -5.52
C ALA A 54 33.86 -25.63 -4.19
N PRO A 55 35.19 -25.50 -4.25
CA PRO A 55 36.05 -25.58 -3.06
C PRO A 55 35.69 -24.53 -1.99
N LYS A 56 35.92 -24.88 -0.72
CA LYS A 56 35.78 -23.90 0.38
C LYS A 56 36.95 -22.88 0.35
N PRO A 57 36.81 -21.72 1.00
CA PRO A 57 37.85 -20.67 1.01
C PRO A 57 39.24 -21.14 1.49
N ASN A 58 39.29 -22.17 2.35
CA ASN A 58 40.53 -22.79 2.81
C ASN A 58 41.06 -23.90 1.87
N ALA A 59 40.65 -23.89 0.60
CA ALA A 59 40.94 -24.91 -0.41
C ALA A 59 40.43 -26.34 -0.08
N TYR A 60 39.54 -26.52 0.90
CA TYR A 60 38.96 -27.83 1.19
C TYR A 60 38.07 -28.32 0.04
N ARG A 61 38.31 -29.55 -0.42
CA ARG A 61 37.60 -30.23 -1.51
C ARG A 61 37.17 -31.64 -1.09
N ALA A 62 35.90 -31.98 -1.32
CA ALA A 62 35.31 -33.31 -1.12
C ALA A 62 33.84 -33.34 -1.61
N LEU A 63 33.31 -34.52 -1.94
CA LEU A 63 31.88 -34.78 -2.10
C LEU A 63 31.30 -35.20 -0.76
N HIS A 64 30.28 -34.49 -0.29
CA HIS A 64 29.54 -34.86 0.93
C HIS A 64 28.17 -35.37 0.53
N SER A 65 27.75 -36.52 1.05
CA SER A 65 26.41 -37.06 0.82
C SER A 65 25.92 -37.79 2.06
N ARG A 66 24.60 -37.83 2.25
CA ARG A 66 23.98 -38.68 3.26
C ARG A 66 23.09 -39.72 2.60
N VAL A 67 23.24 -40.98 2.94
CA VAL A 67 22.50 -42.11 2.33
C VAL A 67 21.78 -42.93 3.38
N ARG A 68 20.65 -43.53 2.98
CA ARG A 68 19.81 -44.37 3.85
C ARG A 68 20.26 -45.83 3.76
N LEU A 69 20.70 -46.39 4.89
CA LEU A 69 21.09 -47.79 5.02
C LEU A 69 19.86 -48.72 5.07
N PRO A 70 20.02 -50.03 4.82
CA PRO A 70 18.91 -50.99 4.87
C PRO A 70 18.20 -51.08 6.22
N ASP A 71 18.92 -50.78 7.32
CA ASP A 71 18.40 -50.77 8.69
C ASP A 71 17.71 -49.43 9.06
N ASP A 72 17.40 -48.59 8.06
CA ASP A 72 16.74 -47.29 8.18
C ASP A 72 17.54 -46.15 8.84
N ASP A 73 18.80 -46.43 9.19
CA ASP A 73 19.76 -45.44 9.67
C ASP A 73 20.40 -44.62 8.55
N TRP A 74 20.94 -43.45 8.91
CA TRP A 74 21.58 -42.54 7.97
C TRP A 74 23.10 -42.52 8.10
N LEU A 75 23.80 -42.83 7.00
CA LEU A 75 25.25 -42.76 6.93
C LEU A 75 25.70 -41.46 6.25
N GLN A 76 26.64 -40.75 6.86
CA GLN A 76 27.32 -39.61 6.26
C GLN A 76 28.57 -40.06 5.52
N LEU A 77 28.72 -39.64 4.27
CA LEU A 77 29.82 -39.98 3.37
C LEU A 77 30.62 -38.74 3.03
N VAL A 78 31.93 -38.89 2.99
CA VAL A 78 32.88 -37.89 2.47
C VAL A 78 33.79 -38.58 1.47
N ILE A 79 33.76 -38.17 0.20
CA ILE A 79 34.57 -38.76 -0.88
C ILE A 79 35.54 -37.72 -1.41
N ARG A 80 36.83 -38.01 -1.44
CA ARG A 80 37.88 -37.08 -1.92
C ARG A 80 39.12 -37.85 -2.32
N ASP A 81 39.92 -37.38 -3.27
CA ASP A 81 41.13 -38.09 -3.68
C ASP A 81 42.31 -37.89 -2.69
N GLU A 82 43.45 -38.51 -2.99
CA GLU A 82 44.65 -38.44 -2.14
C GLU A 82 45.17 -37.00 -1.97
N GLU A 83 45.17 -36.18 -3.02
CA GLU A 83 45.62 -34.78 -2.93
C GLU A 83 44.67 -33.96 -2.04
N MET A 84 43.36 -34.09 -2.27
CA MET A 84 42.33 -33.43 -1.47
C MET A 84 42.36 -33.87 0.00
N GLN A 85 42.70 -35.14 0.26
CA GLN A 85 42.87 -35.69 1.60
C GLN A 85 44.04 -35.03 2.33
N VAL A 86 45.18 -34.83 1.67
CA VAL A 86 46.35 -34.15 2.25
C VAL A 86 46.01 -32.69 2.58
N VAL A 87 45.38 -31.96 1.65
CA VAL A 87 44.95 -30.57 1.87
C VAL A 87 43.95 -30.46 3.02
N ALA A 88 42.97 -31.37 3.10
CA ALA A 88 41.99 -31.32 4.17
C ALA A 88 42.55 -31.63 5.56
N ASN A 89 43.64 -32.40 5.64
CA ASN A 89 44.29 -32.74 6.91
C ASN A 89 45.32 -31.69 7.35
N HIS A 90 45.94 -30.99 6.40
CA HIS A 90 47.13 -30.16 6.66
C HIS A 90 47.00 -28.69 6.20
N GLY A 91 45.91 -28.34 5.53
CA GLY A 91 45.64 -26.98 5.05
C GLY A 91 46.79 -26.43 4.23
N ILE A 92 47.21 -25.20 4.54
CA ILE A 92 48.28 -24.50 3.83
C ILE A 92 49.66 -25.19 3.93
N THR A 93 49.87 -26.03 4.95
CA THR A 93 51.13 -26.77 5.11
C THR A 93 51.24 -27.98 4.16
N ALA A 94 50.19 -28.27 3.39
CA ALA A 94 50.22 -29.31 2.35
C ALA A 94 51.25 -29.03 1.24
N VAL A 95 51.60 -27.75 0.99
CA VAL A 95 52.65 -27.36 0.03
C VAL A 95 54.00 -27.97 0.41
N TRP A 96 54.27 -28.15 1.71
CA TRP A 96 55.51 -28.78 2.20
C TRP A 96 55.46 -30.32 2.19
N ARG A 97 54.40 -30.90 1.65
CA ARG A 97 54.23 -32.34 1.41
C ARG A 97 54.04 -32.63 -0.09
N ASP A 98 54.71 -31.85 -0.95
CA ASP A 98 54.75 -32.03 -2.41
C ASP A 98 53.40 -31.91 -3.14
N ILE A 99 52.36 -31.32 -2.50
CA ILE A 99 51.13 -30.93 -3.20
C ILE A 99 51.37 -29.61 -3.94
N PRO A 100 51.04 -29.49 -5.24
CA PRO A 100 51.28 -28.26 -6.00
C PRO A 100 50.57 -27.04 -5.38
N VAL A 101 51.24 -25.88 -5.43
CA VAL A 101 50.69 -24.60 -4.91
C VAL A 101 49.36 -24.23 -5.57
N THR A 102 49.12 -24.70 -6.80
CA THR A 102 47.84 -24.53 -7.52
C THR A 102 46.65 -25.21 -6.83
N VAL A 103 46.90 -26.18 -5.95
CA VAL A 103 45.88 -26.95 -5.21
C VAL A 103 45.86 -26.61 -3.71
N SER A 104 46.79 -25.76 -3.24
CA SER A 104 46.90 -25.33 -1.84
C SER A 104 46.39 -23.89 -1.67
N PRO A 105 45.86 -23.49 -0.49
CA PRO A 105 45.46 -22.10 -0.26
C PRO A 105 46.68 -21.20 -0.43
N THR A 106 46.60 -20.24 -1.34
CA THR A 106 47.66 -19.25 -1.57
C THR A 106 47.58 -18.16 -0.51
N PHE A 107 48.74 -17.73 0.02
CA PHE A 107 48.80 -16.40 0.65
C PHE A 107 48.33 -15.39 -0.39
N GLN A 108 47.38 -14.50 -0.04
CA GLN A 108 47.19 -13.31 -0.86
C GLN A 108 48.50 -12.53 -0.80
N ASP A 109 49.19 -12.39 -1.93
CA ASP A 109 50.40 -11.58 -2.07
C ASP A 109 50.15 -10.22 -1.41
N TRP A 110 50.75 -9.97 -0.24
CA TRP A 110 50.78 -8.63 0.32
C TRP A 110 51.68 -7.80 -0.60
N ARG A 111 51.06 -6.90 -1.36
CA ARG A 111 51.74 -5.87 -2.14
C ARG A 111 51.46 -4.55 -1.47
N GLU A 112 52.50 -3.79 -1.18
CA GLU A 112 52.32 -2.40 -0.77
C GLU A 112 51.47 -1.69 -1.83
N PRO A 113 50.45 -0.91 -1.43
CA PRO A 113 49.66 -0.14 -2.36
C PRO A 113 50.57 0.77 -3.21
N PRO A 114 50.46 0.77 -4.54
CA PRO A 114 51.14 1.76 -5.37
C PRO A 114 50.70 3.18 -4.98
N GLU A 115 51.52 4.20 -5.29
CA GLU A 115 51.20 5.60 -4.98
C GLU A 115 49.80 5.97 -5.50
N GLY A 116 48.95 6.51 -4.60
CA GLY A 116 47.57 6.90 -4.90
C GLY A 116 46.52 5.79 -4.74
N GLU A 117 46.89 4.61 -4.23
CA GLU A 117 45.97 3.55 -3.83
C GLU A 117 46.12 3.18 -2.35
N ILE A 118 45.05 2.62 -1.78
CA ILE A 118 44.98 2.13 -0.41
C ILE A 118 44.50 0.68 -0.39
N GLY A 119 45.01 -0.09 0.56
CA GLY A 119 44.62 -1.48 0.76
C GLY A 119 43.75 -1.65 2.00
N VAL A 120 42.51 -2.11 1.87
CA VAL A 120 41.56 -2.26 2.98
C VAL A 120 41.11 -3.71 3.14
N LEU A 121 40.72 -4.10 4.35
CA LEU A 121 40.44 -5.50 4.72
C LEU A 121 38.97 -5.71 5.05
N THR A 122 38.41 -6.87 4.67
CA THR A 122 37.13 -7.33 5.20
C THR A 122 37.32 -7.93 6.61
N PRO A 123 36.26 -8.11 7.42
CA PRO A 123 36.36 -8.75 8.72
C PRO A 123 36.87 -10.19 8.67
N ASP A 124 36.67 -10.86 7.53
CA ASP A 124 37.11 -12.24 7.28
C ASP A 124 38.54 -12.31 6.72
N GLY A 125 39.19 -11.15 6.53
CA GLY A 125 40.60 -11.05 6.11
C GLY A 125 40.83 -10.88 4.61
N ASP A 126 39.79 -10.69 3.79
CA ASP A 126 39.97 -10.45 2.35
C ASP A 126 40.52 -9.04 2.11
N PHE A 127 41.55 -8.94 1.29
CA PHE A 127 42.16 -7.67 0.92
C PHE A 127 41.52 -7.05 -0.34
N LYS A 128 41.28 -5.74 -0.31
CA LYS A 128 40.74 -4.96 -1.43
C LYS A 128 41.54 -3.68 -1.66
N MET A 129 41.97 -3.49 -2.89
CA MET A 129 42.62 -2.27 -3.37
C MET A 129 41.57 -1.25 -3.81
N LEU A 130 41.71 -0.01 -3.33
CA LEU A 130 40.86 1.12 -3.65
C LEU A 130 41.72 2.37 -3.92
N PRO A 131 41.25 3.35 -4.70
CA PRO A 131 41.97 4.62 -4.84
C PRO A 131 42.03 5.37 -3.52
N GLU A 132 43.07 6.17 -3.33
CA GLU A 132 43.24 7.02 -2.15
C GLU A 132 42.02 7.95 -1.96
N GLY A 133 41.56 8.06 -0.71
CA GLY A 133 40.35 8.81 -0.36
C GLY A 133 39.04 8.08 -0.66
N ALA A 134 39.07 6.80 -1.05
CA ALA A 134 37.87 5.97 -1.15
C ALA A 134 37.14 5.85 0.19
N THR A 135 35.83 5.71 0.12
CA THR A 135 34.94 5.69 1.29
C THR A 135 34.41 4.28 1.59
N PRO A 136 33.78 4.03 2.75
CA PRO A 136 33.07 2.78 3.00
C PRO A 136 32.03 2.42 1.93
N ILE A 137 31.45 3.41 1.24
CA ILE A 137 30.54 3.17 0.12
C ILE A 137 31.30 2.57 -1.06
N ASP A 138 32.45 3.15 -1.42
CA ASP A 138 33.31 2.61 -2.48
C ASP A 138 33.75 1.17 -2.17
N PHE A 139 34.11 0.88 -0.92
CA PHE A 139 34.43 -0.47 -0.47
C PHE A 139 33.26 -1.45 -0.59
N ALA A 140 32.04 -1.05 -0.20
CA ALA A 140 30.85 -1.90 -0.35
C ALA A 140 30.58 -2.29 -1.82
N TYR A 141 30.72 -1.35 -2.75
CA TYR A 141 30.56 -1.60 -4.19
C TYR A 141 31.73 -2.35 -4.83
N ALA A 142 32.92 -2.30 -4.22
CA ALA A 142 34.07 -3.09 -4.62
C ALA A 142 33.90 -4.58 -4.25
N ILE A 143 33.20 -4.87 -3.15
CA ILE A 143 32.82 -6.25 -2.79
C ILE A 143 31.68 -6.74 -3.70
N HIS A 144 30.52 -6.10 -3.64
CA HIS A 144 29.35 -6.52 -4.42
C HIS A 144 28.33 -5.38 -4.58
N SER A 145 27.76 -5.21 -5.78
CA SER A 145 26.79 -4.12 -6.03
C SER A 145 25.53 -4.24 -5.16
N GLY A 146 25.07 -5.46 -4.85
CA GLY A 146 23.97 -5.67 -3.91
C GLY A 146 24.29 -5.26 -2.47
N LEU A 147 25.54 -5.46 -2.03
CA LEU A 147 26.00 -5.01 -0.71
C LEU A 147 26.08 -3.48 -0.68
N GLY A 148 26.57 -2.86 -1.76
CA GLY A 148 26.54 -1.42 -1.95
C GLY A 148 25.11 -0.84 -1.94
N HIS A 149 24.16 -1.52 -2.58
CA HIS A 149 22.75 -1.07 -2.58
C HIS A 149 22.10 -1.17 -1.20
N GLN A 150 22.44 -2.18 -0.40
CA GLN A 150 21.84 -2.41 0.92
C GLN A 150 22.60 -1.76 2.07
N CYS A 151 23.67 -1.01 1.78
CA CYS A 151 24.52 -0.35 2.76
C CYS A 151 23.73 0.71 3.54
N THR A 152 23.63 0.56 4.86
CA THR A 152 22.99 1.54 5.75
C THR A 152 23.99 2.24 6.67
N GLY A 153 25.19 1.69 6.82
CA GLY A 153 26.25 2.23 7.66
C GLY A 153 27.52 1.41 7.54
N ALA A 154 28.60 1.87 8.16
CA ALA A 154 29.87 1.17 8.16
C ALA A 154 30.53 1.21 9.53
N MET A 155 31.36 0.21 9.79
CA MET A 155 32.19 0.10 10.97
C MET A 155 33.63 -0.13 10.53
N VAL A 156 34.54 0.75 10.93
CA VAL A 156 35.97 0.69 10.58
C VAL A 156 36.75 0.43 11.87
N ASN A 157 37.59 -0.61 11.87
CA ASN A 157 38.37 -1.05 13.04
C ASN A 157 37.51 -1.22 14.31
N GLY A 158 36.29 -1.73 14.13
CA GLY A 158 35.34 -1.97 15.24
C GLY A 158 34.57 -0.73 15.73
N ARG A 159 34.74 0.44 15.11
CA ARG A 159 34.02 1.69 15.47
C ARG A 159 33.09 2.14 14.35
N GLN A 160 31.88 2.56 14.70
CA GLN A 160 30.92 3.06 13.72
C GLN A 160 31.38 4.41 13.18
N VAL A 161 31.45 4.55 11.86
CA VAL A 161 31.91 5.77 11.19
C VAL A 161 30.88 6.27 10.18
N PRO A 162 30.86 7.58 9.87
CA PRO A 162 30.12 8.14 8.74
C PRO A 162 30.52 7.49 7.40
N LEU A 163 29.59 7.39 6.46
CA LEU A 163 29.79 6.72 5.17
C LEU A 163 30.69 7.50 4.20
N ASP A 164 30.94 8.78 4.46
CA ASP A 164 31.83 9.68 3.72
C ASP A 164 33.25 9.73 4.30
N THR A 165 33.53 8.99 5.38
CA THR A 165 34.87 8.91 5.97
C THR A 165 35.86 8.33 4.95
N PRO A 166 37.00 8.99 4.67
CA PRO A 166 38.04 8.40 3.82
C PRO A 166 38.71 7.23 4.55
N LEU A 167 38.86 6.11 3.85
CA LEU A 167 39.54 4.91 4.36
C LEU A 167 41.05 5.06 4.27
N GLN A 168 41.76 4.36 5.16
CA GLN A 168 43.22 4.28 5.19
C GLN A 168 43.71 2.86 4.91
N THR A 169 44.97 2.72 4.50
CA THR A 169 45.59 1.40 4.31
C THR A 169 45.58 0.62 5.64
N ALA A 170 45.27 -0.67 5.54
CA ALA A 170 45.07 -1.63 6.62
C ALA A 170 43.81 -1.43 7.49
N ASP A 171 42.88 -0.56 7.09
CA ASP A 171 41.57 -0.47 7.76
C ASP A 171 40.75 -1.75 7.57
N VAL A 172 40.20 -2.28 8.67
CA VAL A 172 39.23 -3.39 8.66
C VAL A 172 37.82 -2.81 8.59
N VAL A 173 37.15 -3.00 7.46
CA VAL A 173 35.87 -2.37 7.16
C VAL A 173 34.75 -3.41 7.16
N ARG A 174 33.76 -3.22 8.04
CA ARG A 174 32.51 -3.99 8.08
C ARG A 174 31.35 -3.13 7.61
N ILE A 175 30.65 -3.57 6.57
CA ILE A 175 29.44 -2.92 6.07
C ILE A 175 28.22 -3.39 6.87
N LEU A 176 27.38 -2.45 7.29
CA LEU A 176 26.10 -2.72 7.95
C LEU A 176 24.99 -2.65 6.90
N THR A 177 24.15 -3.70 6.82
CA THR A 177 23.02 -3.78 5.88
C THR A 177 21.67 -3.73 6.60
N GLY A 178 20.65 -3.19 5.92
CA GLY A 178 19.27 -3.09 6.42
C GLY A 178 18.24 -3.81 5.54
N ASN A 179 16.95 -3.78 5.93
CA ASN A 179 15.85 -4.35 5.15
C ASN A 179 15.77 -3.74 3.74
N ALA A 180 15.28 -4.52 2.76
CA ALA A 180 15.26 -4.23 1.31
C ALA A 180 14.56 -2.93 0.85
N SER A 181 14.06 -2.10 1.77
CA SER A 181 13.42 -0.81 1.52
C SER A 181 14.40 0.38 1.53
N VAL A 182 15.67 0.18 1.88
CA VAL A 182 16.70 1.23 1.91
C VAL A 182 17.69 0.98 0.78
N GLY A 183 17.83 1.96 -0.11
CA GLY A 183 18.77 1.91 -1.23
C GLY A 183 19.67 3.15 -1.28
N PRO A 184 20.57 3.24 -2.28
CA PRO A 184 21.52 4.33 -2.43
C PRO A 184 20.87 5.72 -2.45
N SER A 185 21.39 6.64 -1.63
CA SER A 185 21.00 8.06 -1.69
C SER A 185 21.71 8.77 -2.85
N PRO A 186 21.06 9.74 -3.53
CA PRO A 186 21.70 10.67 -4.44
C PRO A 186 22.91 11.40 -3.86
N ASP A 187 22.91 11.67 -2.55
CA ASP A 187 24.01 12.37 -1.85
C ASP A 187 25.31 11.57 -1.88
N TRP A 188 25.21 10.23 -1.99
CA TRP A 188 26.38 9.37 -2.09
C TRP A 188 27.21 9.65 -3.33
N LEU A 189 26.64 10.23 -4.39
CA LEU A 189 27.39 10.60 -5.60
C LEU A 189 28.47 11.65 -5.33
N ALA A 190 28.31 12.47 -4.28
CA ALA A 190 29.31 13.44 -3.85
C ALA A 190 30.41 12.78 -3.00
N SER A 191 30.08 11.73 -2.25
CA SER A 191 31.01 11.04 -1.34
C SER A 191 31.84 9.94 -2.02
N VAL A 192 31.30 9.26 -3.04
CA VAL A 192 32.01 8.15 -3.73
C VAL A 192 33.13 8.65 -4.65
N LYS A 193 34.30 8.02 -4.55
CA LYS A 193 35.46 8.33 -5.41
C LYS A 193 35.50 7.46 -6.66
N THR A 194 35.09 6.21 -6.58
CA THR A 194 35.24 5.24 -7.68
C THR A 194 34.19 5.43 -8.78
N ALA A 195 34.61 5.31 -10.05
CA ALA A 195 33.70 5.40 -11.20
C ALA A 195 32.66 4.27 -11.19
N ARG A 196 33.05 3.08 -10.73
CA ARG A 196 32.20 1.89 -10.61
C ARG A 196 31.04 2.10 -9.62
N ALA A 197 31.32 2.58 -8.41
CA ALA A 197 30.26 2.89 -7.44
C ALA A 197 29.34 3.99 -7.98
N ARG A 198 29.93 5.05 -8.55
CA ARG A 198 29.17 6.16 -9.15
C ARG A 198 28.22 5.72 -10.26
N GLN A 199 28.65 4.84 -11.16
CA GLN A 199 27.83 4.32 -12.25
C GLN A 199 26.72 3.37 -11.74
N ALA A 200 27.04 2.49 -10.78
CA ALA A 200 26.07 1.60 -10.17
C ALA A 200 24.96 2.37 -9.43
N ILE A 201 25.33 3.39 -8.66
CA ILE A 201 24.40 4.29 -7.97
C ILE A 201 23.53 5.05 -8.99
N ARG A 202 24.13 5.65 -10.04
CA ARG A 202 23.36 6.35 -11.10
C ARG A 202 22.36 5.41 -11.80
N ARG A 203 22.78 4.19 -12.13
CA ARG A 203 21.92 3.20 -12.79
C ARG A 203 20.78 2.78 -11.86
N TRP A 204 21.06 2.54 -10.59
CA TRP A 204 20.05 2.21 -9.59
C TRP A 204 19.04 3.35 -9.39
N LEU A 205 19.52 4.60 -9.28
CA LEU A 205 18.67 5.80 -9.18
C LEU A 205 17.84 6.03 -10.44
N LYS A 206 18.35 5.66 -11.63
CA LYS A 206 17.62 5.75 -12.91
C LYS A 206 16.55 4.65 -13.05
N LEU A 207 16.76 3.48 -12.42
CA LEU A 207 15.84 2.35 -12.43
C LEU A 207 14.72 2.47 -11.37
N GLN A 208 14.85 3.37 -10.39
CA GLN A 208 13.73 3.79 -9.55
C GLN A 208 12.74 4.55 -10.44
N LYS A 209 11.53 4.01 -10.62
CA LYS A 209 10.52 4.66 -11.46
C LYS A 209 10.21 6.06 -10.88
N PRO A 210 10.27 7.14 -11.69
CA PRO A 210 9.93 8.49 -11.24
C PRO A 210 8.53 8.57 -10.61
N THR A 211 7.59 7.74 -11.06
CA THR A 211 6.25 7.60 -10.49
C THR A 211 6.26 7.10 -9.05
N ASP A 212 7.02 6.04 -8.75
CA ASP A 212 7.05 5.41 -7.42
C ASP A 212 7.77 6.30 -6.40
N ALA A 213 8.75 7.08 -6.86
CA ALA A 213 9.41 8.11 -6.06
C ALA A 213 8.51 9.33 -5.86
N ALA A 214 7.83 9.82 -6.89
CA ALA A 214 6.86 10.91 -6.77
C ALA A 214 5.72 10.56 -5.80
N GLU A 215 5.17 9.34 -5.87
CA GLU A 215 4.12 8.87 -4.96
C GLU A 215 4.61 8.81 -3.50
N LYS A 216 5.83 8.28 -3.27
CA LYS A 216 6.44 8.29 -1.93
C LYS A 216 6.68 9.71 -1.42
N GLY A 217 7.17 10.60 -2.28
CA GLY A 217 7.43 11.99 -1.90
C GLY A 217 6.15 12.78 -1.63
N TRP A 218 5.12 12.54 -2.43
CA TRP A 218 3.77 13.06 -2.22
C TRP A 218 3.22 12.61 -0.86
N SER A 219 3.32 11.31 -0.54
CA SER A 219 2.84 10.77 0.74
C SER A 219 3.57 11.34 1.94
N LEU A 220 4.91 11.48 1.85
CA LEU A 220 5.72 12.09 2.91
C LEU A 220 5.41 13.58 3.12
N LEU A 221 5.15 14.31 2.03
CA LEU A 221 4.76 15.71 2.11
C LEU A 221 3.34 15.89 2.64
N ASP A 222 2.37 15.08 2.20
CA ASP A 222 0.99 15.11 2.70
C ASP A 222 0.95 14.83 4.20
N GLN A 223 1.68 13.82 4.66
CA GLN A 223 1.80 13.52 6.08
C GLN A 223 2.35 14.71 6.87
N ARG A 224 3.37 15.39 6.33
CA ARG A 224 4.02 16.51 7.01
C ARG A 224 3.20 17.79 6.99
N LEU A 225 2.45 18.04 5.92
CA LEU A 225 1.49 19.15 5.80
C LEU A 225 0.33 18.94 6.76
N ARG A 226 -0.20 17.72 6.88
CA ARG A 226 -1.27 17.41 7.85
C ARG A 226 -0.83 17.69 9.29
N LEU A 227 0.42 17.37 9.64
CA LEU A 227 1.00 17.72 10.94
C LEU A 227 1.13 19.23 11.17
N ALA A 228 1.17 20.02 10.11
CA ALA A 228 1.18 21.48 10.14
C ALA A 228 -0.22 22.10 9.98
N GLY A 229 -1.30 21.29 10.00
CA GLY A 229 -2.67 21.75 9.82
C GLY A 229 -3.07 22.06 8.37
N MET A 230 -2.23 21.67 7.40
CA MET A 230 -2.37 21.94 5.97
C MET A 230 -2.77 20.68 5.20
N ILE A 231 -3.51 20.83 4.09
CA ILE A 231 -3.99 19.70 3.27
C ILE A 231 -3.35 19.79 1.88
N LEU A 232 -2.50 18.83 1.52
CA LEU A 232 -1.80 18.81 0.23
C LEU A 232 -2.74 18.84 -0.98
N ALA A 233 -3.97 18.36 -0.81
CA ALA A 233 -5.00 18.32 -1.86
C ALA A 233 -5.76 19.65 -2.04
N SER A 234 -5.51 20.70 -1.24
CA SER A 234 -6.15 21.99 -1.47
C SER A 234 -5.56 22.69 -2.69
N SER A 235 -6.41 23.32 -3.50
CA SER A 235 -5.97 24.04 -4.71
C SER A 235 -4.98 25.15 -4.41
N GLU A 236 -5.16 25.82 -3.27
CA GLU A 236 -4.28 26.87 -2.77
C GLU A 236 -2.88 26.35 -2.44
N ILE A 237 -2.77 25.20 -1.75
CA ILE A 237 -1.46 24.60 -1.43
C ILE A 237 -0.80 24.02 -2.67
N LEU A 238 -1.58 23.45 -3.61
CA LEU A 238 -1.04 22.96 -4.88
C LEU A 238 -0.48 24.10 -5.74
N GLN A 239 -1.13 25.26 -5.76
CA GLN A 239 -0.64 26.45 -6.46
C GLN A 239 0.62 27.03 -5.80
N GLN A 240 0.60 27.16 -4.47
CA GLN A 240 1.78 27.59 -3.70
C GLN A 240 2.95 26.59 -3.84
N LEU A 241 2.67 25.30 -4.01
CA LEU A 241 3.68 24.28 -4.23
C LEU A 241 4.35 24.38 -5.60
N ASP A 242 3.60 24.75 -6.64
CA ASP A 242 4.18 25.00 -7.96
C ASP A 242 5.13 26.21 -7.94
N GLU A 243 4.78 27.26 -7.19
CA GLU A 243 5.66 28.43 -6.97
C GLU A 243 6.85 28.08 -6.08
N THR A 244 6.62 27.36 -4.98
CA THR A 244 7.67 26.91 -4.05
C THR A 244 8.65 25.97 -4.74
N ALA A 245 8.18 25.07 -5.61
CA ALA A 245 9.04 24.18 -6.40
C ALA A 245 10.01 24.98 -7.28
N ARG A 246 9.52 26.01 -7.99
CA ARG A 246 10.38 26.89 -8.81
C ARG A 246 11.38 27.67 -7.96
N HIS A 247 10.95 28.22 -6.82
CA HIS A 247 11.85 28.91 -5.88
C HIS A 247 12.93 28.00 -5.30
N MET A 248 12.64 26.71 -5.12
CA MET A 248 13.58 25.71 -4.62
C MET A 248 14.45 25.07 -5.72
N GLY A 249 14.33 25.52 -6.97
CA GLY A 249 15.14 25.09 -8.11
C GLY A 249 14.63 23.85 -8.85
N TYR A 250 13.33 23.58 -8.81
CA TYR A 250 12.68 22.48 -9.53
C TYR A 250 11.73 23.00 -10.61
N ASP A 251 11.69 22.30 -11.75
CA ASP A 251 10.88 22.71 -12.91
C ASP A 251 9.37 22.53 -12.68
N SER A 252 8.99 21.55 -11.85
CA SER A 252 7.60 21.26 -11.51
C SER A 252 7.43 20.75 -10.08
N ARG A 253 6.22 20.83 -9.52
CA ARG A 253 5.89 20.16 -8.24
C ARG A 253 6.11 18.65 -8.28
N ASN A 254 6.00 18.02 -9.46
CA ASN A 254 6.25 16.59 -9.59
C ASN A 254 7.74 16.28 -9.43
N ASP A 255 8.63 17.11 -9.96
CA ASP A 255 10.08 16.98 -9.73
C ASP A 255 10.46 17.23 -8.27
N LEU A 256 9.73 18.14 -7.60
CA LEU A 256 9.83 18.33 -6.16
C LEU A 256 9.36 17.08 -5.40
N PHE A 257 8.25 16.44 -5.79
CA PHE A 257 7.80 15.17 -5.18
C PHE A 257 8.80 14.05 -5.41
N VAL A 258 9.35 13.92 -6.61
CA VAL A 258 10.45 12.97 -6.88
C VAL A 258 11.65 13.27 -5.98
N ALA A 259 12.02 14.54 -5.81
CA ALA A 259 13.13 14.94 -4.93
C ALA A 259 12.85 14.59 -3.45
N ILE A 260 11.62 14.78 -2.96
CA ILE A 260 11.22 14.39 -1.60
C ILE A 260 11.22 12.86 -1.44
N GLY A 261 10.67 12.13 -2.43
CA GLY A 261 10.60 10.67 -2.40
C GLY A 261 11.95 9.98 -2.47
N LEU A 262 12.91 10.60 -3.16
CA LEU A 262 14.32 10.21 -3.17
C LEU A 262 15.12 10.77 -1.98
N ARG A 263 14.46 11.46 -1.03
CA ARG A 263 15.04 12.13 0.14
C ARG A 263 16.12 13.19 -0.16
N ARG A 264 16.17 13.73 -1.39
CA ARG A 264 17.02 14.88 -1.78
C ARG A 264 16.56 16.19 -1.15
N ARG A 265 15.30 16.26 -0.73
CA ARG A 265 14.70 17.37 0.01
C ARG A 265 13.85 16.83 1.15
N ALA A 266 13.92 17.49 2.30
CA ALA A 266 13.06 17.13 3.42
C ALA A 266 11.67 17.73 3.23
N ALA A 267 10.62 16.92 3.39
CA ALA A 267 9.24 17.41 3.39
C ALA A 267 9.03 18.56 4.39
N ALA A 268 9.73 18.54 5.53
CA ALA A 268 9.67 19.58 6.54
C ALA A 268 10.16 20.96 6.05
N GLU A 269 11.15 20.99 5.16
CA GLU A 269 11.68 22.24 4.58
C GLU A 269 10.69 22.84 3.58
N VAL A 270 10.02 21.99 2.80
CA VAL A 270 8.97 22.40 1.86
C VAL A 270 7.77 22.96 2.62
N VAL A 271 7.34 22.31 3.70
CA VAL A 271 6.27 22.83 4.57
C VAL A 271 6.64 24.18 5.18
N LYS A 272 7.90 24.34 5.62
CA LYS A 272 8.39 25.61 6.16
C LYS A 272 8.39 26.72 5.10
N ALA A 273 8.84 26.42 3.89
CA ALA A 273 8.81 27.37 2.77
C ALA A 273 7.37 27.78 2.39
N LEU A 274 6.42 26.83 2.42
CA LEU A 274 4.99 27.11 2.21
C LEU A 274 4.40 27.99 3.33
N GLN A 275 4.84 27.79 4.58
CA GLN A 275 4.44 28.61 5.72
C GLN A 275 5.02 30.03 5.68
N GLU A 276 6.22 30.19 5.13
CA GLU A 276 6.91 31.48 5.02
C GLU A 276 6.47 32.28 3.78
N GLY A 277 5.95 31.62 2.74
CA GLY A 277 5.49 32.25 1.49
C GLY A 277 3.98 32.50 1.36
N GLY A 278 3.16 32.01 2.28
CA GLY A 278 1.70 32.11 2.21
C GLY A 278 1.07 33.18 3.12
N THR A 279 0.19 34.00 2.56
CA THR A 279 -0.85 34.72 3.31
C THR A 279 -1.74 33.70 4.06
N ALA A 280 -2.15 34.07 5.28
CA ALA A 280 -2.72 33.17 6.29
C ALA A 280 -3.81 32.20 5.78
N VAL A 281 -3.51 30.89 5.82
CA VAL A 281 -4.47 29.81 5.55
C VAL A 281 -5.14 29.38 6.86
N SER A 282 -6.47 29.39 6.83
CA SER A 282 -7.42 28.99 7.89
C SER A 282 -7.13 27.60 8.49
N THR A 283 -6.89 27.55 9.81
CA THR A 283 -6.85 26.33 10.62
C THR A 283 -8.27 25.87 11.03
N ARG A 284 -8.59 24.58 10.86
CA ARG A 284 -9.79 23.95 11.48
C ARG A 284 -9.58 23.81 13.01
N PRO A 285 -10.66 23.75 13.82
CA PRO A 285 -10.60 24.00 15.27
C PRO A 285 -9.76 22.97 16.02
N ALA A 286 -8.91 23.46 16.91
CA ALA A 286 -8.07 22.64 17.79
C ALA A 286 -8.92 22.02 18.91
N LEU A 287 -8.91 20.68 19.03
CA LEU A 287 -9.39 19.98 20.23
C LEU A 287 -8.47 20.32 21.40
N GLN A 288 -9.04 20.75 22.54
CA GLN A 288 -8.29 21.03 23.76
C GLN A 288 -8.54 19.91 24.78
N ALA A 289 -7.49 19.47 25.45
CA ALA A 289 -7.61 18.51 26.54
C ALA A 289 -8.18 19.23 27.77
N THR A 290 -9.24 18.66 28.35
CA THR A 290 -9.99 19.25 29.47
C THR A 290 -10.07 18.28 30.63
N VAL A 291 -9.79 18.76 31.83
CA VAL A 291 -9.87 18.00 33.07
C VAL A 291 -11.33 17.87 33.52
N LEU A 292 -11.81 16.65 33.81
CA LEU A 292 -13.22 16.33 34.12
C LEU A 292 -13.59 16.50 35.61
N SER A 293 -12.74 17.13 36.42
CA SER A 293 -12.98 17.34 37.86
C SER A 293 -13.59 18.72 38.12
N LEU A 294 -14.79 18.76 38.72
CA LEU A 294 -15.57 19.97 39.03
C LEU A 294 -14.78 21.05 39.79
N ASP A 295 -13.85 20.66 40.66
CA ASP A 295 -13.03 21.60 41.45
C ASP A 295 -11.84 22.18 40.67
N ASN A 296 -11.46 21.57 39.54
CA ASN A 296 -10.22 21.86 38.81
C ASN A 296 -10.43 22.42 37.39
N ALA A 297 -11.69 22.63 36.97
CA ALA A 297 -12.05 23.07 35.62
C ALA A 297 -11.43 24.44 35.23
N ASN A 298 -11.21 25.33 36.20
CA ASN A 298 -10.68 26.68 35.99
C ASN A 298 -9.15 26.81 36.18
N ILE A 299 -8.45 25.69 36.36
CA ILE A 299 -6.99 25.69 36.61
C ILE A 299 -6.25 25.64 35.26
N PRO A 300 -5.19 26.45 35.03
CA PRO A 300 -4.45 26.44 33.77
C PRO A 300 -3.94 25.04 33.41
N GLN A 301 -4.15 24.63 32.17
CA GLN A 301 -3.84 23.28 31.68
C GLN A 301 -2.75 23.33 30.60
N GLN A 302 -1.82 22.38 30.62
CA GLN A 302 -0.75 22.28 29.62
C GLN A 302 -0.45 20.82 29.25
N LEU A 303 -0.02 20.55 28.02
CA LEU A 303 0.34 19.20 27.59
C LEU A 303 1.77 18.84 28.01
N ALA A 304 1.98 17.61 28.47
CA ALA A 304 3.27 17.13 28.91
C ALA A 304 4.25 16.94 27.74
N ALA A 305 5.41 17.60 27.80
CA ALA A 305 6.44 17.50 26.77
C ALA A 305 7.04 16.08 26.62
N CYS A 306 6.97 15.25 27.68
CA CYS A 306 7.57 13.91 27.70
C CYS A 306 6.80 12.87 26.87
N CYS A 307 5.47 12.98 26.78
CA CYS A 307 4.63 12.02 26.06
C CYS A 307 3.77 12.65 24.97
N ARG A 308 3.72 13.99 24.89
CA ARG A 308 3.06 14.79 23.85
C ARG A 308 1.68 14.24 23.44
N PRO A 309 0.72 14.18 24.38
CA PRO A 309 -0.60 13.60 24.13
C PRO A 309 -1.34 14.31 22.99
N GLN A 310 -1.98 13.54 22.09
CA GLN A 310 -2.81 14.05 21.00
C GLN A 310 -4.10 13.23 20.86
N PRO A 311 -5.24 13.82 20.42
CA PRO A 311 -6.45 13.04 20.18
C PRO A 311 -6.21 11.93 19.14
N PRO A 312 -6.71 10.70 19.33
CA PRO A 312 -7.63 10.24 20.39
C PRO A 312 -6.92 9.53 21.57
N ASP A 313 -5.69 9.91 21.92
CA ASP A 313 -4.97 9.31 23.05
C ASP A 313 -5.82 9.41 24.34
N PRO A 314 -5.95 8.33 25.12
CA PRO A 314 -6.49 8.43 26.48
C PRO A 314 -5.53 9.25 27.33
N ILE A 315 -6.05 10.26 28.04
CA ILE A 315 -5.26 11.25 28.78
C ILE A 315 -5.61 11.29 30.27
N VAL A 316 -4.65 11.77 31.07
CA VAL A 316 -4.81 12.01 32.51
C VAL A 316 -4.10 13.31 32.90
N GLY A 317 -4.68 14.08 33.81
CA GLY A 317 -4.11 15.30 34.35
C GLY A 317 -3.37 15.09 35.66
N TYR A 318 -2.33 15.86 35.93
CA TYR A 318 -1.67 15.93 37.22
C TYR A 318 -1.45 17.39 37.62
N GLN A 319 -1.93 17.80 38.80
CA GLN A 319 -1.73 19.15 39.28
C GLN A 319 -0.34 19.29 39.90
N THR A 320 0.46 20.18 39.32
CA THR A 320 1.79 20.50 39.84
C THR A 320 1.67 21.40 41.07
N ILE A 321 2.74 21.44 41.89
CA ILE A 321 2.81 22.29 43.10
C ILE A 321 2.62 23.79 42.77
N ARG A 322 2.89 24.18 41.51
CA ARG A 322 2.69 25.55 41.00
C ARG A 322 1.24 25.86 40.59
N GLY A 323 0.30 24.95 40.84
CA GLY A 323 -1.12 25.16 40.54
C GLY A 323 -1.47 25.07 39.06
N VAL A 324 -0.68 24.38 38.23
CA VAL A 324 -0.96 24.13 36.81
C VAL A 324 -1.19 22.64 36.60
N VAL A 325 -2.26 22.26 35.90
CA VAL A 325 -2.54 20.86 35.57
C VAL A 325 -1.80 20.48 34.29
N THR A 326 -0.93 19.48 34.38
CA THR A 326 -0.16 18.97 33.25
C THR A 326 -0.77 17.66 32.76
N ILE A 327 -1.09 17.57 31.48
CA ILE A 327 -1.85 16.49 30.85
C ILE A 327 -0.88 15.52 30.18
N HIS A 328 -0.97 14.25 30.55
CA HIS A 328 -0.14 13.15 30.05
C HIS A 328 -1.01 12.12 29.32
N ARG A 329 -0.42 11.30 28.44
CA ARG A 329 -1.06 10.05 27.99
C ARG A 329 -1.25 9.13 29.21
N ALA A 330 -2.37 8.43 29.27
CA ALA A 330 -2.72 7.53 30.38
C ALA A 330 -1.69 6.40 30.56
N ASP A 331 -0.99 6.00 29.49
CA ASP A 331 0.07 4.99 29.49
C ASP A 331 1.48 5.54 29.78
N CYS A 332 1.65 6.86 29.96
CA CYS A 332 2.95 7.50 30.16
C CYS A 332 3.66 6.97 31.42
N ALA A 333 4.92 6.55 31.27
CA ALA A 333 5.74 6.03 32.37
C ALA A 333 5.90 7.01 33.54
N THR A 334 5.94 8.32 33.26
CA THR A 334 5.97 9.39 34.27
C THR A 334 4.63 9.53 34.98
N ALA A 335 3.52 9.54 34.22
CA ALA A 335 2.17 9.69 34.77
C ALA A 335 1.78 8.54 35.70
N ARG A 336 2.25 7.31 35.42
CA ARG A 336 2.03 6.14 36.29
C ARG A 336 2.62 6.27 37.69
N ARG A 337 3.63 7.12 37.87
CA ARG A 337 4.32 7.33 39.17
C ARG A 337 3.76 8.50 39.97
N LEU A 338 2.86 9.30 39.38
CA LEU A 338 2.28 10.49 40.01
C LEU A 338 0.92 10.12 40.62
N ARG A 339 0.67 10.56 41.86
CA ARG A 339 -0.61 10.41 42.57
C ARG A 339 -0.86 11.63 43.48
N PRO A 340 -2.11 12.13 43.59
CA PRO A 340 -3.31 11.69 42.86
C PRO A 340 -3.30 12.16 41.39
N VAL A 341 -3.93 11.40 40.50
CA VAL A 341 -4.16 11.80 39.08
C VAL A 341 -5.60 12.26 38.91
N ILE A 342 -5.80 13.28 38.09
CA ILE A 342 -7.12 13.85 37.77
C ILE A 342 -7.56 13.30 36.41
N GLN A 343 -8.82 12.88 36.29
CA GLN A 343 -9.36 12.43 35.00
C GLN A 343 -9.44 13.61 34.02
N ALA A 344 -9.05 13.38 32.77
CA ALA A 344 -9.09 14.34 31.69
C ALA A 344 -9.59 13.67 30.42
N ASP A 345 -10.24 14.43 29.54
CA ASP A 345 -10.73 13.98 28.25
C ASP A 345 -10.65 15.11 27.22
N TRP A 346 -10.71 14.77 25.94
CA TRP A 346 -10.66 15.76 24.86
C TRP A 346 -12.04 16.38 24.67
N SER A 347 -12.17 17.71 24.79
CA SER A 347 -13.43 18.41 24.56
C SER A 347 -13.33 19.42 23.42
N HIS A 348 -14.46 19.67 22.75
CA HIS A 348 -14.60 20.77 21.81
C HIS A 348 -14.72 22.10 22.58
N ILE A 349 -14.03 23.15 22.12
CA ILE A 349 -14.16 24.50 22.67
C ILE A 349 -15.57 25.00 22.34
N GLN A 350 -16.37 25.38 23.34
CA GLN A 350 -17.60 26.14 23.11
C GLN A 350 -17.23 27.56 22.65
N THR A 351 -17.29 27.82 21.35
CA THR A 351 -17.32 29.17 20.77
C THR A 351 -18.77 29.59 20.56
N ASP A 352 -19.08 30.88 20.80
CA ASP A 352 -20.41 31.45 20.54
C ASP A 352 -20.71 31.30 19.03
N PRO A 353 -21.84 30.69 18.62
CA PRO A 353 -21.96 30.10 17.29
C PRO A 353 -22.03 31.10 16.14
N GLN A 354 -22.38 32.37 16.39
CA GLN A 354 -22.29 33.50 15.44
C GLN A 354 -22.79 34.78 16.12
N PHE A 355 -22.08 35.89 15.95
CA PHE A 355 -22.57 37.21 16.34
C PHE A 355 -22.21 38.24 15.26
N GLU A 356 -22.99 39.31 15.18
CA GLU A 356 -22.80 40.36 14.19
C GLU A 356 -22.39 41.66 14.89
N ILE A 357 -21.34 42.31 14.40
CA ILE A 357 -20.99 43.66 14.85
C ILE A 357 -21.59 44.65 13.87
N HIS A 358 -22.50 45.48 14.37
CA HIS A 358 -23.10 46.55 13.61
C HIS A 358 -22.35 47.86 13.86
N ILE A 359 -22.01 48.57 12.79
CA ILE A 359 -21.24 49.81 12.82
C ILE A 359 -22.00 50.88 12.04
N GLN A 360 -22.25 52.00 12.70
CA GLN A 360 -22.76 53.22 12.06
C GLN A 360 -21.67 54.27 12.04
N ALA A 361 -21.35 54.77 10.85
CA ALA A 361 -20.26 55.70 10.63
C ALA A 361 -20.64 56.77 9.59
N ILE A 362 -19.93 57.90 9.58
CA ILE A 362 -20.08 58.88 8.51
C ILE A 362 -19.27 58.37 7.31
N ASP A 363 -19.90 58.29 6.13
CA ASP A 363 -19.22 57.78 4.94
C ASP A 363 -18.09 58.72 4.51
N ARG A 364 -16.88 58.19 4.40
CA ARG A 364 -15.74 58.87 3.80
C ARG A 364 -14.87 57.91 3.01
N ARG A 365 -14.10 58.50 2.10
CA ARG A 365 -13.02 57.77 1.41
C ARG A 365 -12.04 57.19 2.42
N GLY A 366 -11.86 55.88 2.38
CA GLY A 366 -10.93 55.13 3.23
C GLY A 366 -11.55 54.52 4.49
N LEU A 367 -12.81 54.82 4.84
CA LEU A 367 -13.45 54.26 6.06
C LEU A 367 -13.46 52.72 6.05
N VAL A 368 -13.86 52.12 4.93
CA VAL A 368 -13.88 50.65 4.76
C VAL A 368 -12.48 50.07 4.92
N GLN A 369 -11.45 50.76 4.42
CA GLN A 369 -10.07 50.32 4.52
C GLN A 369 -9.56 50.37 5.97
N ASP A 370 -9.90 51.42 6.71
CA ASP A 370 -9.53 51.57 8.12
C ASP A 370 -10.16 50.48 8.99
N ILE A 371 -11.45 50.17 8.75
CA ILE A 371 -12.17 49.09 9.44
C ILE A 371 -11.59 47.72 9.05
N ALA A 372 -11.35 47.48 7.76
CA ALA A 372 -10.76 46.23 7.28
C ALA A 372 -9.34 45.99 7.84
N ALA A 373 -8.52 47.04 7.96
CA ALA A 373 -7.18 46.95 8.54
C ALA A 373 -7.22 46.56 10.02
N ILE A 374 -8.15 47.11 10.80
CA ILE A 374 -8.32 46.76 12.22
C ILE A 374 -8.74 45.30 12.38
N ILE A 375 -9.59 44.80 11.50
CA ILE A 375 -10.03 43.39 11.52
C ILE A 375 -8.89 42.45 11.10
N ALA A 376 -8.15 42.81 10.05
CA ALA A 376 -7.00 42.06 9.58
C ALA A 376 -5.91 41.96 10.66
N GLU A 377 -5.59 43.06 11.35
CA GLU A 377 -4.63 43.05 12.48
C GLU A 377 -5.12 42.24 13.68
N ALA A 378 -6.44 42.15 13.88
CA ALA A 378 -7.01 41.35 14.95
C ALA A 378 -6.95 39.84 14.67
N ASN A 379 -6.57 39.45 13.44
CA ASN A 379 -6.40 38.08 12.97
C ASN A 379 -7.66 37.23 13.17
N ILE A 380 -8.80 37.79 12.78
CA ILE A 380 -10.14 37.23 12.96
C ILE A 380 -10.75 36.90 11.60
N ASN A 381 -11.43 35.75 11.51
CA ASN A 381 -12.17 35.35 10.32
C ASN A 381 -13.53 36.07 10.27
N LEU A 382 -13.73 36.89 9.23
CA LEU A 382 -15.03 37.45 8.86
C LEU A 382 -15.88 36.40 8.14
N THR A 383 -17.08 36.11 8.64
CA THR A 383 -18.04 35.23 7.96
C THR A 383 -18.91 36.00 6.98
N SER A 384 -19.23 37.25 7.28
CA SER A 384 -19.91 38.17 6.36
C SER A 384 -19.46 39.62 6.58
N PHE A 385 -19.52 40.41 5.52
CA PHE A 385 -19.26 41.84 5.55
C PHE A 385 -20.29 42.51 4.64
N HIS A 386 -21.15 43.33 5.23
CA HIS A 386 -22.13 44.13 4.53
C HIS A 386 -21.85 45.61 4.82
N ALA A 387 -21.95 46.44 3.81
CA ALA A 387 -21.75 47.88 3.93
C ALA A 387 -22.66 48.57 2.93
N ASP A 388 -23.63 49.31 3.43
CA ASP A 388 -24.58 50.07 2.63
C ASP A 388 -24.50 51.55 2.98
N GLN A 389 -24.72 52.39 1.97
CA GLN A 389 -24.83 53.83 2.16
C GLN A 389 -26.30 54.18 2.43
N MET A 390 -26.53 54.83 3.56
CA MET A 390 -27.86 55.26 3.98
C MET A 390 -28.28 56.54 3.27
N PRO A 391 -29.60 56.78 3.11
CA PRO A 391 -30.12 57.97 2.40
C PRO A 391 -29.67 59.31 2.99
N ASP A 392 -29.27 59.32 4.27
CA ASP A 392 -28.75 60.50 4.96
C ASP A 392 -27.24 60.73 4.74
N GLY A 393 -26.59 59.91 3.91
CA GLY A 393 -25.17 59.97 3.59
C GLY A 393 -24.25 59.30 4.62
N SER A 394 -24.81 58.62 5.62
CA SER A 394 -24.03 57.77 6.53
C SER A 394 -23.77 56.38 5.95
N ALA A 395 -22.78 55.67 6.47
CA ALA A 395 -22.49 54.28 6.14
C ALA A 395 -22.93 53.38 7.29
N GLU A 396 -23.71 52.36 6.97
CA GLU A 396 -24.11 51.31 7.90
C GLU A 396 -23.46 50.00 7.47
N MET A 397 -22.79 49.34 8.42
CA MET A 397 -21.97 48.18 8.13
C MET A 397 -22.26 47.07 9.13
N ALA A 398 -22.38 45.85 8.63
CA ALA A 398 -22.66 44.67 9.43
C ALA A 398 -21.57 43.61 9.19
N LEU A 399 -20.91 43.22 10.28
CA LEU A 399 -19.77 42.30 10.26
C LEU A 399 -20.17 40.99 10.94
N GLY A 400 -20.41 39.96 10.15
CA GLY A 400 -20.59 38.60 10.68
C GLY A 400 -19.25 38.02 11.10
N LEU A 401 -19.19 37.53 12.33
CA LEU A 401 -17.98 36.95 12.92
C LEU A 401 -18.33 35.63 13.58
N SER A 402 -17.44 34.64 13.46
CA SER A 402 -17.54 33.35 14.15
C SER A 402 -16.31 33.04 14.98
N ASP A 403 -16.43 32.09 15.89
CA ASP A 403 -15.30 31.46 16.59
C ASP A 403 -14.43 32.41 17.41
N MET A 404 -15.01 33.49 17.94
CA MET A 404 -14.29 34.50 18.73
C MET A 404 -14.68 34.46 20.22
N PRO A 405 -13.71 34.38 21.15
CA PRO A 405 -14.01 34.42 22.58
C PRO A 405 -14.45 35.82 23.05
N PRO A 406 -15.29 35.93 24.10
CA PRO A 406 -15.92 37.20 24.52
C PRO A 406 -14.94 38.35 24.78
N TRP A 407 -13.79 38.07 25.39
CA TRP A 407 -12.76 39.09 25.68
C TRP A 407 -12.12 39.68 24.41
N GLN A 408 -12.01 38.89 23.35
CA GLN A 408 -11.43 39.31 22.07
C GLN A 408 -12.46 40.16 21.29
N ARG A 409 -13.75 39.78 21.38
CA ARG A 409 -14.87 40.57 20.83
C ARG A 409 -14.94 41.95 21.45
N ASP A 410 -14.90 42.04 22.77
CA ASP A 410 -15.02 43.32 23.47
C ASP A 410 -13.81 44.23 23.17
N ARG A 411 -12.62 43.64 22.97
CA ARG A 411 -11.43 44.36 22.51
C ARG A 411 -11.57 44.88 21.08
N LEU A 412 -12.15 44.08 20.17
CA LEU A 412 -12.41 44.50 18.78
C LEU A 412 -13.42 45.64 18.72
N LEU A 413 -14.55 45.53 19.44
CA LEU A 413 -15.56 46.60 19.52
C LEU A 413 -14.97 47.92 20.00
N ASN A 414 -14.13 47.88 21.04
CA ASN A 414 -13.49 49.09 21.57
C ASN A 414 -12.48 49.71 20.59
N ARG A 415 -11.85 48.92 19.71
CA ARG A 415 -10.98 49.45 18.65
C ARG A 415 -11.80 50.07 17.51
N LEU A 416 -12.88 49.43 17.11
CA LEU A 416 -13.77 49.94 16.05
C LEU A 416 -14.42 51.26 16.47
N ARG A 417 -14.84 51.40 17.73
CA ARG A 417 -15.37 52.66 18.29
C ARG A 417 -14.36 53.82 18.31
N ARG A 418 -13.06 53.53 18.16
CA ARG A 418 -11.99 54.55 18.15
C ARG A 418 -11.62 55.02 16.74
N VAL A 419 -12.17 54.40 15.70
CA VAL A 419 -11.99 54.87 14.32
C VAL A 419 -12.66 56.24 14.19
N PRO A 420 -11.95 57.26 13.68
CA PRO A 420 -12.54 58.57 13.42
C PRO A 420 -13.79 58.40 12.54
N GLU A 421 -14.90 59.02 12.98
CA GLU A 421 -16.22 59.03 12.33
C GLU A 421 -17.10 57.78 12.49
N VAL A 422 -16.62 56.74 13.19
CA VAL A 422 -17.52 55.70 13.71
C VAL A 422 -18.30 56.29 14.88
N ARG A 423 -19.61 56.42 14.71
CA ARG A 423 -20.51 56.98 15.72
C ARG A 423 -20.94 55.92 16.72
N HIS A 424 -21.24 54.72 16.24
CA HIS A 424 -21.70 53.62 17.08
C HIS A 424 -21.17 52.29 16.55
N ALA A 425 -20.77 51.39 17.45
CA ALA A 425 -20.45 50.01 17.12
C ALA A 425 -20.89 49.08 18.24
N GLU A 426 -21.71 48.08 17.94
CA GLU A 426 -22.27 47.16 18.93
C GLU A 426 -22.34 45.72 18.41
N SER A 427 -22.24 44.75 19.31
CA SER A 427 -22.47 43.34 18.97
C SER A 427 -23.95 43.03 19.16
N ARG A 428 -24.58 42.40 18.17
CA ARG A 428 -25.95 41.88 18.23
C ARG A 428 -25.93 40.36 18.14
N SER A 429 -26.79 39.72 18.93
CA SER A 429 -27.10 38.30 18.78
C SER A 429 -28.13 38.13 17.66
N PRO A 430 -28.10 37.03 16.88
CA PRO A 430 -28.89 36.87 15.64
C PRO A 430 -30.41 36.80 15.82
N THR A 431 -30.96 37.04 17.01
CA THR A 431 -32.40 36.90 17.30
C THR A 431 -33.23 38.18 17.10
N ASN A 432 -32.65 39.33 16.76
CA ASN A 432 -33.41 40.60 16.67
C ASN A 432 -33.08 41.50 15.46
N ALA A 433 -32.71 40.93 14.32
CA ALA A 433 -32.63 41.68 13.06
C ALA A 433 -33.75 41.22 12.11
N THR A 434 -34.64 42.15 11.75
CA THR A 434 -35.63 41.99 10.69
C THR A 434 -34.98 41.52 9.38
N PRO A 435 -35.60 40.58 8.65
CA PRO A 435 -34.91 39.81 7.62
C PRO A 435 -34.71 40.64 6.35
N PHE A 436 -33.45 40.97 6.04
CA PHE A 436 -33.03 41.21 4.66
C PHE A 436 -32.82 39.85 3.99
N SER A 437 -33.84 39.43 3.25
CA SER A 437 -33.95 38.28 2.33
C SER A 437 -32.87 37.18 2.40
N GLU A 438 -33.23 36.05 3.02
CA GLU A 438 -32.50 34.77 3.07
C GLU A 438 -32.23 34.08 1.70
N GLN A 439 -32.27 34.80 0.57
CA GLN A 439 -32.18 34.18 -0.76
C GLN A 439 -30.88 34.46 -1.54
N SER A 440 -29.96 35.30 -1.07
CA SER A 440 -28.86 35.77 -1.94
C SER A 440 -27.43 35.38 -1.58
N VAL A 441 -27.07 34.85 -0.40
CA VAL A 441 -25.64 34.70 -0.04
C VAL A 441 -25.25 33.44 0.76
N MET A 442 -25.83 32.27 0.48
CA MET A 442 -25.13 31.01 0.77
C MET A 442 -24.25 30.64 -0.43
N ALA A 443 -22.94 30.87 -0.32
CA ALA A 443 -21.94 30.39 -1.26
C ALA A 443 -21.99 28.85 -1.33
N ARG A 444 -22.59 28.34 -2.41
CA ARG A 444 -22.84 26.91 -2.64
C ARG A 444 -21.53 26.18 -2.97
N HIS A 445 -20.85 25.66 -1.96
CA HIS A 445 -19.96 24.52 -2.16
C HIS A 445 -20.80 23.23 -2.19
N PHE A 446 -20.55 22.36 -3.18
CA PHE A 446 -21.17 21.05 -3.30
C PHE A 446 -20.22 19.98 -2.74
N GLU A 447 -20.63 19.29 -1.66
CA GLU A 447 -19.89 18.12 -1.18
C GLU A 447 -19.91 17.03 -2.28
N ASN A 448 -18.75 16.43 -2.56
CA ASN A 448 -18.66 15.33 -3.53
C ASN A 448 -19.09 14.01 -2.87
N PRO A 449 -20.23 13.44 -3.27
CA PRO A 449 -20.80 12.24 -2.63
C PRO A 449 -20.22 10.93 -3.20
N TYR A 450 -19.41 11.00 -4.26
CA TYR A 450 -18.88 9.81 -4.93
C TYR A 450 -17.59 9.30 -4.29
N SER A 451 -17.53 7.98 -4.09
CA SER A 451 -16.39 7.33 -3.45
C SER A 451 -15.86 6.17 -4.29
N LEU A 452 -14.55 6.16 -4.51
CA LEU A 452 -13.85 5.03 -5.14
C LEU A 452 -13.52 3.90 -4.15
N ARG A 453 -13.80 4.12 -2.85
CA ARG A 453 -13.64 3.11 -1.80
C ARG A 453 -14.91 2.27 -1.68
N PRO A 454 -14.84 1.05 -1.12
CA PRO A 454 -16.03 0.27 -0.82
C PRO A 454 -17.05 1.08 -0.01
N VAL A 455 -18.29 1.14 -0.48
CA VAL A 455 -19.39 1.92 0.11
C VAL A 455 -20.39 1.00 0.82
N THR A 456 -21.07 1.54 1.83
CA THR A 456 -22.11 0.87 2.62
C THR A 456 -23.19 1.87 3.04
N GLY A 457 -24.35 1.39 3.50
CA GLY A 457 -25.42 2.23 4.04
C GLY A 457 -26.11 3.08 2.97
N GLU A 458 -26.31 4.37 3.26
CA GLU A 458 -27.00 5.31 2.36
C GLU A 458 -26.26 5.54 1.04
N SER A 459 -24.95 5.27 0.99
CA SER A 459 -24.14 5.37 -0.23
C SER A 459 -24.17 4.10 -1.10
N PHE A 460 -24.92 3.06 -0.72
CA PHE A 460 -25.00 1.79 -1.44
C PHE A 460 -26.19 1.76 -2.42
N TYR A 461 -25.90 1.99 -3.71
CA TYR A 461 -26.91 2.10 -4.78
C TYR A 461 -26.97 0.88 -5.69
N GLY A 462 -28.16 0.62 -6.24
CA GLY A 462 -28.33 -0.27 -7.40
C GLY A 462 -28.07 -1.76 -7.21
N ARG A 463 -27.70 -2.20 -6.00
CA ARG A 463 -27.22 -3.57 -5.71
C ARG A 463 -28.06 -4.34 -4.68
N ARG A 464 -29.28 -3.85 -4.42
CA ARG A 464 -30.15 -4.41 -3.36
C ARG A 464 -30.63 -5.82 -3.70
N GLN A 465 -30.81 -6.12 -4.98
CA GLN A 465 -31.25 -7.45 -5.40
C GLN A 465 -30.12 -8.47 -5.23
N GLU A 466 -28.90 -8.14 -5.65
CA GLU A 466 -27.73 -9.01 -5.47
C GLU A 466 -27.42 -9.25 -4.00
N LEU A 467 -27.61 -8.24 -3.15
CA LEU A 467 -27.49 -8.37 -1.70
C LEU A 467 -28.52 -9.35 -1.14
N ARG A 468 -29.79 -9.26 -1.57
CA ARG A 468 -30.84 -10.23 -1.17
C ARG A 468 -30.48 -11.63 -1.62
N THR A 469 -30.10 -11.80 -2.89
CA THR A 469 -29.66 -13.09 -3.43
C THR A 469 -28.49 -13.67 -2.63
N LEU A 470 -27.54 -12.85 -2.20
CA LEU A 470 -26.40 -13.31 -1.38
C LEU A 470 -26.86 -13.78 0.01
N ILE A 471 -27.80 -13.06 0.63
CA ILE A 471 -28.40 -13.45 1.92
C ILE A 471 -29.22 -14.74 1.79
N ASP A 472 -30.03 -14.86 0.74
CA ASP A 472 -30.83 -16.06 0.48
C ASP A 472 -29.94 -17.27 0.17
N ASN A 473 -28.89 -17.05 -0.64
CA ASN A 473 -27.87 -18.06 -0.90
C ASN A 473 -27.25 -18.57 0.39
N LEU A 474 -26.95 -17.70 1.36
CA LEU A 474 -26.40 -18.08 2.66
C LEU A 474 -27.40 -18.89 3.51
N ARG A 475 -28.68 -18.50 3.53
CA ARG A 475 -29.73 -19.19 4.30
C ARG A 475 -29.97 -20.62 3.83
N ASP A 476 -29.90 -20.82 2.52
CA ASP A 476 -30.20 -22.09 1.89
C ASP A 476 -28.98 -23.01 1.73
N VAL A 477 -27.78 -22.59 2.18
CA VAL A 477 -26.54 -23.39 2.09
C VAL A 477 -26.70 -24.71 2.85
N ARG A 478 -26.53 -25.83 2.15
CA ARG A 478 -26.45 -27.15 2.76
C ARG A 478 -25.08 -27.35 3.41
N PRO A 479 -24.95 -28.19 4.46
CA PRO A 479 -23.64 -28.59 4.99
C PRO A 479 -22.75 -29.12 3.85
N GLY A 480 -21.60 -28.50 3.62
CA GLY A 480 -20.73 -28.82 2.47
C GLY A 480 -20.64 -27.77 1.37
N GLU A 481 -21.61 -26.86 1.24
CA GLU A 481 -21.66 -25.88 0.15
C GLU A 481 -20.99 -24.55 0.55
N ALA A 482 -20.20 -23.96 -0.36
CA ALA A 482 -19.67 -22.60 -0.23
C ALA A 482 -20.43 -21.64 -1.16
N VAL A 483 -20.22 -20.33 -1.02
CA VAL A 483 -20.73 -19.34 -1.97
C VAL A 483 -19.54 -18.71 -2.70
N LEU A 484 -19.60 -18.65 -4.03
CA LEU A 484 -18.60 -17.97 -4.86
C LEU A 484 -19.22 -16.71 -5.46
N LEU A 485 -18.79 -15.55 -4.97
CA LEU A 485 -19.07 -14.25 -5.55
C LEU A 485 -17.96 -13.92 -6.57
N TRP A 486 -18.31 -13.76 -7.83
CA TRP A 486 -17.31 -13.52 -8.88
C TRP A 486 -17.76 -12.42 -9.84
N GLY A 487 -16.80 -11.86 -10.57
CA GLY A 487 -17.07 -10.85 -11.59
C GLY A 487 -15.84 -9.98 -11.85
N PRO A 488 -15.96 -8.99 -12.77
CA PRO A 488 -14.85 -8.12 -13.15
C PRO A 488 -14.22 -7.38 -11.96
N ARG A 489 -12.95 -6.99 -12.10
CA ARG A 489 -12.28 -6.17 -11.09
C ARG A 489 -13.00 -4.81 -10.99
N ARG A 490 -13.09 -4.23 -9.78
CA ARG A 490 -13.74 -2.93 -9.54
C ARG A 490 -15.26 -2.86 -9.79
N ILE A 491 -15.93 -3.99 -10.00
CA ILE A 491 -17.39 -4.05 -10.23
C ILE A 491 -18.23 -3.80 -8.96
N GLY A 492 -17.59 -3.71 -7.78
CA GLY A 492 -18.27 -3.42 -6.50
C GLY A 492 -18.46 -4.63 -5.56
N LYS A 493 -17.79 -5.76 -5.81
CA LYS A 493 -17.85 -6.96 -4.95
C LYS A 493 -17.56 -6.66 -3.47
N THR A 494 -16.48 -5.95 -3.16
CA THR A 494 -16.13 -5.59 -1.78
C THR A 494 -17.19 -4.68 -1.12
N SER A 495 -17.82 -3.76 -1.87
CA SER A 495 -18.95 -2.96 -1.35
C SER A 495 -20.13 -3.85 -1.00
N LEU A 496 -20.48 -4.80 -1.88
CA LEU A 496 -21.55 -5.78 -1.66
C LEU A 496 -21.28 -6.64 -0.42
N LEU A 497 -20.06 -7.14 -0.24
CA LEU A 497 -19.68 -7.96 0.93
C LEU A 497 -19.67 -7.16 2.23
N ARG A 498 -19.27 -5.89 2.21
CA ARG A 498 -19.28 -5.03 3.39
C ARG A 498 -20.70 -4.63 3.79
N GLU A 499 -21.55 -4.33 2.82
CA GLU A 499 -22.98 -4.09 3.06
C GLU A 499 -23.66 -5.35 3.61
N PHE A 500 -23.33 -6.52 3.03
CA PHE A 500 -23.75 -7.81 3.56
C PHE A 500 -23.30 -8.00 5.01
N GLN A 501 -22.03 -7.71 5.31
CA GLN A 501 -21.52 -7.80 6.67
C GLN A 501 -22.29 -6.91 7.63
N GLN A 502 -22.57 -5.64 7.27
CA GLN A 502 -23.32 -4.73 8.13
C GLN A 502 -24.76 -5.20 8.40
N ARG A 503 -25.43 -5.76 7.40
CA ARG A 503 -26.82 -6.23 7.57
C ARG A 503 -26.92 -7.54 8.33
N VAL A 504 -25.99 -8.47 8.08
CA VAL A 504 -26.01 -9.80 8.72
C VAL A 504 -25.36 -9.77 10.10
N MET A 505 -24.37 -8.91 10.39
CA MET A 505 -23.83 -8.80 11.76
C MET A 505 -24.86 -8.34 12.80
N ASN A 506 -25.95 -7.70 12.37
CA ASN A 506 -27.05 -7.32 13.27
C ASN A 506 -28.00 -8.48 13.59
N SER A 507 -27.79 -9.67 13.02
CA SER A 507 -28.60 -10.87 13.31
C SER A 507 -27.95 -11.73 14.38
N GLU A 508 -28.76 -12.30 15.28
CA GLU A 508 -28.26 -13.16 16.36
C GLU A 508 -27.77 -14.53 15.87
N ASP A 509 -28.12 -14.90 14.65
CA ASP A 509 -27.90 -16.24 14.09
C ASP A 509 -26.49 -16.44 13.50
N TYR A 510 -25.78 -15.35 13.13
CA TYR A 510 -24.55 -15.43 12.34
C TYR A 510 -23.35 -14.73 12.99
N LEU A 511 -22.15 -15.29 12.78
CA LEU A 511 -20.86 -14.70 13.16
C LEU A 511 -19.95 -14.58 11.94
N LEU A 512 -19.61 -13.36 11.55
CA LEU A 512 -18.90 -13.08 10.30
C LEU A 512 -17.43 -12.77 10.54
N ALA A 513 -16.55 -13.52 9.86
CA ALA A 513 -15.13 -13.24 9.80
C ALA A 513 -14.75 -12.74 8.40
N PHE A 514 -14.51 -11.43 8.27
CA PHE A 514 -14.06 -10.83 7.03
C PHE A 514 -12.53 -10.83 6.92
N VAL A 515 -11.98 -11.45 5.88
CA VAL A 515 -10.55 -11.53 5.61
C VAL A 515 -10.25 -10.90 4.25
N ASP A 516 -9.46 -9.82 4.27
CA ASP A 516 -8.96 -9.13 3.09
C ASP A 516 -7.64 -9.76 2.64
N MET A 517 -7.67 -10.57 1.57
CA MET A 517 -6.48 -11.29 1.11
C MET A 517 -5.43 -10.37 0.49
N GLN A 518 -5.78 -9.17 0.04
CA GLN A 518 -4.80 -8.21 -0.48
C GLN A 518 -3.82 -7.76 0.60
N ARG A 519 -4.28 -7.65 1.86
CA ARG A 519 -3.41 -7.32 3.00
C ARG A 519 -2.50 -8.47 3.44
N LEU A 520 -2.85 -9.69 3.03
CA LEU A 520 -2.16 -10.93 3.37
C LEU A 520 -1.21 -11.42 2.29
N SER A 521 -1.22 -10.82 1.10
CA SER A 521 -0.31 -11.18 0.01
C SER A 521 1.14 -11.22 0.47
N GLY A 522 1.83 -12.34 0.23
CA GLY A 522 3.23 -12.56 0.64
C GLY A 522 3.44 -12.82 2.15
N ARG A 523 2.38 -12.91 2.95
CA ARG A 523 2.47 -13.29 4.38
C ARG A 523 2.34 -14.79 4.56
N SER A 524 2.64 -15.28 5.76
CA SER A 524 2.65 -16.72 6.00
C SER A 524 1.27 -17.34 6.22
N THR A 525 1.14 -18.63 5.96
CA THR A 525 -0.09 -19.41 6.22
C THR A 525 -0.52 -19.37 7.69
N THR A 526 0.42 -19.35 8.64
CA THR A 526 0.12 -19.09 10.06
C THR A 526 -0.52 -17.71 10.30
N MET A 527 -0.09 -16.67 9.59
CA MET A 527 -0.70 -15.34 9.71
C MET A 527 -2.12 -15.30 9.16
N PHE A 528 -2.38 -16.02 8.07
CA PHE A 528 -3.72 -16.18 7.50
C PHE A 528 -4.70 -16.79 8.52
N LEU A 529 -4.36 -17.94 9.11
CA LEU A 529 -5.17 -18.57 10.15
C LEU A 529 -5.39 -17.65 11.36
N ARG A 530 -4.34 -16.90 11.76
CA ARG A 530 -4.44 -15.94 12.87
C ARG A 530 -5.42 -14.82 12.57
N ASP A 531 -5.42 -14.30 11.36
CA ASP A 531 -6.29 -13.18 10.99
C ASP A 531 -7.76 -13.63 10.87
N ILE A 532 -8.03 -14.88 10.47
CA ILE A 532 -9.37 -15.48 10.64
C ILE A 532 -9.76 -15.50 12.13
N ILE A 533 -8.89 -16.00 13.02
CA ILE A 533 -9.16 -16.03 14.47
C ILE A 533 -9.44 -14.62 15.02
N LYS A 534 -8.66 -13.62 14.61
CA LYS A 534 -8.89 -12.23 15.03
C LYS A 534 -10.23 -11.70 14.55
N ALA A 535 -10.60 -11.99 13.31
CA ALA A 535 -11.89 -11.56 12.76
C ALA A 535 -13.06 -12.22 13.51
N LEU A 536 -12.96 -13.53 13.81
CA LEU A 536 -13.94 -14.23 14.63
C LEU A 536 -14.00 -13.69 16.07
N ALA A 537 -12.85 -13.48 16.72
CA ALA A 537 -12.78 -12.92 18.06
C ALA A 537 -13.43 -11.52 18.14
N ALA A 538 -13.18 -10.67 17.13
CA ALA A 538 -13.80 -9.36 17.03
C ALA A 538 -15.32 -9.44 16.83
N ALA A 539 -15.80 -10.43 16.05
CA ALA A 539 -17.23 -10.64 15.82
C ALA A 539 -17.98 -11.16 17.06
N VAL A 540 -17.32 -11.95 17.91
CA VAL A 540 -17.90 -12.43 19.17
C VAL A 540 -18.02 -11.31 20.22
N ALA A 541 -17.12 -10.32 20.17
CA ALA A 541 -17.10 -9.17 21.09
C ALA A 541 -17.01 -9.52 22.59
N ASP A 542 -16.43 -10.68 22.95
CA ASP A 542 -16.13 -11.08 24.33
C ASP A 542 -14.64 -10.85 24.65
N GLU A 543 -14.36 -10.10 25.72
CA GLU A 543 -13.01 -9.76 26.17
C GLU A 543 -12.15 -10.97 26.56
N ARG A 544 -12.78 -12.12 26.86
CA ARG A 544 -12.10 -13.38 27.17
C ARG A 544 -11.60 -14.08 25.90
N THR A 545 -12.16 -13.77 24.75
CA THR A 545 -11.83 -14.38 23.47
C THR A 545 -10.64 -13.65 22.83
N ARG A 546 -9.41 -13.98 23.25
CA ARG A 546 -8.20 -13.34 22.72
C ARG A 546 -7.50 -14.20 21.65
N PRO A 547 -7.09 -13.61 20.51
CA PRO A 547 -6.32 -14.32 19.50
C PRO A 547 -4.95 -14.74 20.07
N PRO A 548 -4.46 -15.94 19.73
CA PRO A 548 -3.16 -16.40 20.21
C PRO A 548 -2.01 -15.51 19.69
N SER A 549 -0.91 -15.47 20.44
CA SER A 549 0.31 -14.80 19.99
C SER A 549 0.93 -15.56 18.82
N LEU A 550 1.55 -14.84 17.88
CA LEU A 550 2.18 -15.45 16.70
C LEU A 550 3.21 -16.51 17.08
N SER A 551 4.03 -16.24 18.10
CA SER A 551 5.08 -17.17 18.55
C SER A 551 4.52 -18.49 19.07
N ARG A 552 3.33 -18.48 19.69
CA ARG A 552 2.65 -19.70 20.14
C ARG A 552 2.01 -20.41 18.96
N MET A 553 1.32 -19.67 18.11
CA MET A 553 0.60 -20.21 16.96
C MET A 553 1.53 -20.89 15.96
N LYS A 554 2.75 -20.38 15.73
CA LYS A 554 3.76 -21.00 14.84
C LYS A 554 4.11 -22.45 15.18
N ARG A 555 3.92 -22.90 16.42
CA ARG A 555 4.27 -24.29 16.81
C ARG A 555 3.25 -25.31 16.30
N ASP A 556 1.98 -24.92 16.28
CA ASP A 556 0.87 -25.77 15.85
C ASP A 556 -0.30 -24.90 15.35
N PRO A 557 -0.20 -24.30 14.14
CA PRO A 557 -1.18 -23.33 13.68
C PRO A 557 -2.60 -23.89 13.60
N LEU A 558 -2.75 -25.12 13.10
CA LEU A 558 -4.05 -25.79 12.96
C LEU A 558 -4.61 -26.23 14.30
N GLY A 559 -3.79 -26.73 15.23
CA GLY A 559 -4.26 -27.07 16.57
C GLY A 559 -4.75 -25.86 17.34
N TYR A 560 -4.05 -24.72 17.26
CA TYR A 560 -4.54 -23.47 17.86
C TYR A 560 -5.82 -22.97 17.20
N PHE A 561 -5.92 -23.06 15.87
CA PHE A 561 -7.12 -22.68 15.15
C PHE A 561 -8.32 -23.55 15.53
N ARG A 562 -8.13 -24.88 15.56
CA ARG A 562 -9.12 -25.85 16.02
C ARG A 562 -9.56 -25.58 17.46
N GLY A 563 -8.59 -25.47 18.37
CA GLY A 563 -8.85 -25.21 19.78
C GLY A 563 -9.59 -23.88 19.99
N PHE A 564 -9.34 -22.85 19.18
CA PHE A 564 -10.09 -21.60 19.25
C PHE A 564 -11.56 -21.79 18.86
N LEU A 565 -11.82 -22.52 17.76
CA LEU A 565 -13.19 -22.81 17.31
C LEU A 565 -13.97 -23.69 18.29
N GLU A 566 -13.31 -24.66 18.93
CA GLU A 566 -13.92 -25.59 19.88
C GLU A 566 -14.14 -24.96 21.27
N ASN A 567 -13.21 -24.16 21.77
CA ASN A 567 -13.26 -23.60 23.13
C ASN A 567 -14.00 -22.26 23.24
N THR A 568 -14.61 -21.76 22.16
CA THR A 568 -15.36 -20.49 22.17
C THR A 568 -16.86 -20.80 22.06
N PRO A 569 -17.64 -20.71 23.15
CA PRO A 569 -19.05 -21.13 23.17
C PRO A 569 -19.92 -20.41 22.12
N ALA A 570 -19.72 -19.10 21.94
CA ALA A 570 -20.47 -18.32 20.95
C ALA A 570 -20.30 -18.83 19.51
N LEU A 571 -19.15 -19.44 19.19
CA LEU A 571 -18.90 -20.06 17.89
C LEU A 571 -19.61 -21.41 17.72
N GLN A 572 -20.11 -22.01 18.80
CA GLN A 572 -20.89 -23.25 18.74
C GLN A 572 -22.39 -23.00 18.60
N GLU A 573 -22.88 -21.86 19.07
CA GLU A 573 -24.31 -21.52 19.08
C GLU A 573 -24.78 -20.82 17.79
N ARG A 574 -23.86 -20.24 17.01
CA ARG A 574 -24.16 -19.42 15.83
C ARG A 574 -23.51 -19.96 14.55
N ILE A 575 -24.08 -19.62 13.40
CA ILE A 575 -23.55 -19.97 12.09
C ILE A 575 -22.33 -19.08 11.79
N ILE A 576 -21.17 -19.68 11.64
CA ILE A 576 -19.94 -18.97 11.28
C ILE A 576 -19.89 -18.79 9.78
N VAL A 577 -19.61 -17.57 9.33
CA VAL A 577 -19.42 -17.23 7.92
C VAL A 577 -18.04 -16.61 7.75
N ILE A 578 -17.15 -17.32 7.05
CA ILE A 578 -15.82 -16.80 6.71
C ILE A 578 -15.90 -16.19 5.32
N ILE A 579 -15.62 -14.89 5.20
CA ILE A 579 -15.57 -14.17 3.93
C ILE A 579 -14.10 -13.99 3.54
N LEU A 580 -13.71 -14.57 2.41
CA LEU A 580 -12.39 -14.42 1.82
C LEU A 580 -12.49 -13.51 0.59
N ASP A 581 -12.18 -12.23 0.76
CA ASP A 581 -12.19 -11.26 -0.35
C ASP A 581 -10.86 -11.31 -1.12
N GLU A 582 -10.95 -11.31 -2.45
CA GLU A 582 -9.83 -11.51 -3.38
C GLU A 582 -9.11 -12.85 -3.13
N PHE A 583 -9.89 -13.93 -2.98
CA PHE A 583 -9.40 -15.26 -2.60
C PHE A 583 -8.34 -15.83 -3.53
N GLN A 584 -8.29 -15.36 -4.79
CA GLN A 584 -7.26 -15.80 -5.75
C GLN A 584 -5.83 -15.50 -5.30
N LEU A 585 -5.65 -14.64 -4.30
CA LEU A 585 -4.37 -14.34 -3.67
C LEU A 585 -3.96 -15.38 -2.61
N LEU A 586 -4.75 -16.42 -2.35
CA LEU A 586 -4.37 -17.52 -1.44
C LEU A 586 -3.04 -18.17 -1.83
N SER A 587 -2.80 -18.37 -3.13
CA SER A 587 -1.55 -18.92 -3.66
C SER A 587 -0.32 -18.03 -3.44
N SER A 588 -0.51 -16.75 -3.07
CA SER A 588 0.58 -15.83 -2.75
C SER A 588 1.08 -15.93 -1.31
N LEU A 589 0.42 -16.75 -0.47
CA LEU A 589 0.83 -16.97 0.90
C LEU A 589 2.12 -17.82 0.97
N GLN A 590 3.01 -17.47 1.90
CA GLN A 590 4.21 -18.24 2.16
C GLN A 590 3.89 -19.40 3.11
N GLU A 591 4.07 -20.64 2.66
CA GLU A 591 3.90 -21.80 3.52
C GLU A 591 4.97 -21.82 4.62
N ASP A 592 4.53 -21.93 5.88
CA ASP A 592 5.42 -22.07 7.02
C ASP A 592 5.20 -23.41 7.74
N SER A 593 4.73 -23.39 8.99
CA SER A 593 4.51 -24.58 9.81
C SER A 593 3.28 -25.38 9.39
N VAL A 594 2.50 -24.86 8.43
CA VAL A 594 1.32 -25.50 7.85
C VAL A 594 1.24 -25.16 6.36
N THR A 595 0.90 -26.14 5.53
CA THR A 595 0.69 -25.92 4.08
C THR A 595 -0.72 -25.42 3.78
N LEU A 596 -0.92 -24.81 2.61
CA LEU A 596 -2.26 -24.45 2.13
C LEU A 596 -3.13 -25.68 1.90
N ALA A 597 -2.52 -26.79 1.46
CA ALA A 597 -3.22 -28.07 1.29
C ALA A 597 -3.78 -28.60 2.62
N ASP A 598 -3.01 -28.48 3.71
CA ASP A 598 -3.47 -28.89 5.04
C ASP A 598 -4.60 -28.00 5.55
N ILE A 599 -4.48 -26.68 5.35
CA ILE A 599 -5.54 -25.72 5.69
C ILE A 599 -6.82 -26.04 4.92
N ASN A 600 -6.73 -26.24 3.61
CA ASN A 600 -7.87 -26.55 2.77
C ASN A 600 -8.53 -27.86 3.20
N ARG A 601 -7.74 -28.92 3.44
CA ARG A 601 -8.24 -30.20 3.95
C ARG A 601 -8.99 -30.02 5.28
N TYR A 602 -8.46 -29.19 6.17
CA TYR A 602 -9.08 -28.91 7.45
C TYR A 602 -10.38 -28.09 7.33
N LEU A 603 -10.38 -27.00 6.55
CA LEU A 603 -11.58 -26.19 6.29
C LEU A 603 -12.68 -27.03 5.64
N ARG A 604 -12.32 -27.90 4.69
CA ARG A 604 -13.26 -28.86 4.08
C ARG A 604 -13.88 -29.79 5.12
N SER A 605 -13.05 -30.39 5.98
CA SER A 605 -13.53 -31.25 7.06
C SER A 605 -14.49 -30.51 7.98
N LEU A 606 -14.20 -29.24 8.31
CA LEU A 606 -15.11 -28.40 9.08
C LEU A 606 -16.43 -28.14 8.34
N ILE A 607 -16.42 -27.72 7.08
CA ILE A 607 -17.66 -27.42 6.33
C ILE A 607 -18.54 -28.69 6.21
N GLN A 608 -17.94 -29.86 6.04
CA GLN A 608 -18.67 -31.12 5.86
C GLN A 608 -19.24 -31.70 7.16
N HIS A 609 -18.51 -31.60 8.26
CA HIS A 609 -18.88 -32.26 9.51
C HIS A 609 -19.44 -31.32 10.58
N ARG A 610 -19.16 -30.01 10.48
CA ARG A 610 -19.72 -29.01 11.38
C ARG A 610 -20.92 -28.35 10.71
N GLY A 611 -22.13 -28.71 11.16
CA GLY A 611 -23.32 -27.90 10.87
C GLY A 611 -23.09 -26.48 11.42
N GLY A 612 -23.14 -25.46 10.56
CA GLY A 612 -22.96 -24.06 10.98
C GLY A 612 -21.62 -23.41 10.63
N LEU A 613 -20.85 -23.91 9.65
CA LEU A 613 -19.76 -23.15 9.02
C LEU A 613 -20.02 -22.99 7.51
N SER A 614 -20.02 -21.75 7.02
CA SER A 614 -20.09 -21.41 5.60
C SER A 614 -18.90 -20.53 5.20
N ILE A 615 -18.47 -20.63 3.95
CA ILE A 615 -17.40 -19.78 3.39
C ILE A 615 -17.94 -19.06 2.16
N ILE A 616 -17.71 -17.75 2.11
CA ILE A 616 -17.96 -16.91 0.94
C ILE A 616 -16.60 -16.55 0.33
N PHE A 617 -16.36 -17.05 -0.88
CA PHE A 617 -15.21 -16.68 -1.70
C PHE A 617 -15.58 -15.51 -2.59
N SER A 618 -14.78 -14.44 -2.61
CA SER A 618 -14.93 -13.35 -3.56
C SER A 618 -13.70 -13.22 -4.43
N GLY A 619 -13.89 -13.28 -5.76
CA GLY A 619 -12.79 -13.34 -6.73
C GLY A 619 -12.97 -12.38 -7.90
N GLY A 620 -11.86 -11.84 -8.38
CA GLY A 620 -11.79 -11.05 -9.61
C GLY A 620 -11.25 -11.87 -10.79
N GLY A 621 -11.90 -11.75 -11.95
CA GLY A 621 -11.43 -12.36 -13.20
C GLY A 621 -12.37 -13.44 -13.73
N VAL A 622 -11.81 -14.39 -14.49
CA VAL A 622 -12.57 -15.39 -15.23
C VAL A 622 -12.96 -16.56 -14.33
N LEU A 623 -14.26 -16.91 -14.37
CA LEU A 623 -14.86 -17.95 -13.54
C LEU A 623 -14.11 -19.30 -13.65
N ASP A 624 -13.84 -19.78 -14.87
CA ASP A 624 -13.15 -21.07 -15.10
C ASP A 624 -11.82 -21.15 -14.34
N HIS A 625 -11.08 -20.05 -14.26
CA HIS A 625 -9.81 -19.99 -13.54
C HIS A 625 -9.98 -19.90 -12.03
N LEU A 626 -10.99 -19.18 -11.57
CA LEU A 626 -11.34 -19.12 -10.16
C LEU A 626 -11.74 -20.53 -9.64
N LEU A 627 -12.54 -21.27 -10.42
CA LEU A 627 -12.97 -22.62 -10.07
C LEU A 627 -11.82 -23.65 -10.06
N ARG A 628 -10.80 -23.48 -10.92
CA ARG A 628 -9.67 -24.42 -11.04
C ARG A 628 -8.51 -24.14 -10.08
N GLN A 629 -8.64 -23.17 -9.17
CA GLN A 629 -7.56 -22.88 -8.21
C GLN A 629 -7.33 -24.09 -7.29
N PRO A 630 -6.15 -24.72 -7.31
CA PRO A 630 -5.89 -25.95 -6.55
C PRO A 630 -6.23 -25.83 -5.05
N GLU A 631 -6.01 -24.64 -4.49
CA GLU A 631 -6.18 -24.31 -3.08
C GLU A 631 -7.66 -24.24 -2.66
N ALA A 632 -8.59 -24.12 -3.61
CA ALA A 632 -10.02 -23.96 -3.34
C ALA A 632 -10.94 -24.80 -4.26
N SER A 633 -10.42 -25.49 -5.28
CA SER A 633 -11.16 -26.16 -6.37
C SER A 633 -12.31 -27.02 -5.84
N PHE A 634 -12.02 -27.86 -4.85
CA PHE A 634 -13.03 -28.75 -4.29
C PHE A 634 -14.21 -28.01 -3.63
N MET A 635 -13.94 -26.92 -2.90
CA MET A 635 -15.00 -26.13 -2.26
C MET A 635 -15.78 -25.31 -3.30
N LEU A 636 -15.12 -24.92 -4.40
CA LEU A 636 -15.68 -24.10 -5.45
C LEU A 636 -16.48 -24.89 -6.49
N GLU A 637 -16.15 -26.16 -6.73
CA GLU A 637 -16.87 -27.05 -7.65
C GLU A 637 -18.34 -27.24 -7.27
N VAL A 638 -18.63 -27.30 -5.97
CA VAL A 638 -19.99 -27.41 -5.42
C VAL A 638 -20.51 -26.08 -4.87
N ALA A 639 -19.79 -24.97 -5.06
CA ALA A 639 -20.21 -23.68 -4.55
C ALA A 639 -21.38 -23.10 -5.33
N ARG A 640 -22.28 -22.41 -4.62
CA ARG A 640 -23.30 -21.57 -5.27
C ARG A 640 -22.63 -20.35 -5.85
N GLN A 641 -22.73 -20.22 -7.16
CA GLN A 641 -22.06 -19.15 -7.91
C GLN A 641 -23.01 -17.96 -8.07
N GLN A 642 -22.51 -16.77 -7.76
CA GLN A 642 -23.21 -15.51 -7.98
C GLN A 642 -22.29 -14.55 -8.73
N LYS A 643 -22.67 -14.21 -9.97
CA LYS A 643 -21.97 -13.20 -10.78
C LYS A 643 -22.40 -11.80 -10.33
N VAL A 644 -21.43 -10.90 -10.15
CA VAL A 644 -21.66 -9.45 -10.00
C VAL A 644 -21.26 -8.78 -11.31
N ASP A 645 -22.25 -8.34 -12.08
CA ASP A 645 -22.08 -7.70 -13.39
C ASP A 645 -22.19 -6.16 -13.28
N CYS A 646 -22.12 -5.40 -14.36
CA CYS A 646 -22.42 -3.97 -14.37
C CYS A 646 -23.84 -3.66 -13.87
N LEU A 647 -24.08 -2.43 -13.44
CA LEU A 647 -25.42 -1.99 -13.05
C LEU A 647 -26.32 -1.91 -14.28
N ASP A 648 -27.60 -2.25 -14.11
CA ASP A 648 -28.61 -1.95 -15.12
C ASP A 648 -28.83 -0.43 -15.27
N ALA A 649 -29.50 -0.01 -16.35
CA ALA A 649 -29.69 1.41 -16.65
C ALA A 649 -30.41 2.19 -15.53
N MET A 650 -31.36 1.58 -14.81
CA MET A 650 -32.08 2.25 -13.72
C MET A 650 -31.16 2.40 -12.50
N ALA A 651 -30.52 1.31 -12.08
CA ALA A 651 -29.58 1.28 -10.98
C ALA A 651 -28.37 2.21 -11.19
N ALA A 652 -27.87 2.28 -12.43
CA ALA A 652 -26.78 3.17 -12.81
C ALA A 652 -27.23 4.64 -12.81
N ARG A 653 -28.45 4.94 -13.28
CA ARG A 653 -29.03 6.30 -13.19
C ARG A 653 -29.19 6.74 -11.74
N ASP A 654 -29.69 5.84 -10.87
CA ASP A 654 -29.80 6.11 -9.45
C ASP A 654 -28.44 6.43 -8.83
N LEU A 655 -27.40 5.67 -9.18
CA LEU A 655 -26.03 5.96 -8.75
C LEU A 655 -25.53 7.32 -9.24
N ILE A 656 -25.95 7.82 -10.41
CA ILE A 656 -25.51 9.13 -10.96
C ILE A 656 -26.27 10.31 -10.35
N VAL A 657 -27.54 10.13 -9.96
CA VAL A 657 -28.41 11.27 -9.60
C VAL A 657 -28.66 11.35 -8.09
N GLN A 658 -28.96 10.22 -7.44
CA GLN A 658 -29.39 10.22 -6.05
C GLN A 658 -28.33 10.71 -5.05
N PRO A 659 -27.02 10.39 -5.19
CA PRO A 659 -26.01 10.87 -4.24
C PRO A 659 -25.84 12.39 -4.24
N ALA A 660 -26.19 13.05 -5.35
CA ALA A 660 -25.92 14.47 -5.59
C ALA A 660 -27.23 15.27 -5.85
N PRO A 661 -28.19 15.30 -4.92
CA PRO A 661 -29.51 15.90 -5.16
C PRO A 661 -29.47 17.42 -5.39
N ARG A 662 -28.34 18.07 -5.07
CA ARG A 662 -28.11 19.50 -5.27
C ARG A 662 -27.54 19.84 -6.66
N ILE A 663 -27.20 18.84 -7.46
CA ILE A 663 -26.63 19.00 -8.82
C ILE A 663 -27.67 18.52 -9.83
N GLN A 664 -27.94 19.36 -10.83
CA GLN A 664 -28.85 19.03 -11.92
C GLN A 664 -28.07 18.44 -13.10
N TYR A 665 -28.24 17.15 -13.35
CA TYR A 665 -27.70 16.50 -14.55
C TYR A 665 -28.67 16.67 -15.72
N ASP A 666 -28.15 17.08 -16.88
CA ASP A 666 -28.88 16.95 -18.14
C ASP A 666 -29.09 15.46 -18.46
N ASP A 667 -30.29 15.08 -18.92
CA ASP A 667 -30.60 13.69 -19.28
C ASP A 667 -29.65 13.19 -20.38
N ALA A 668 -29.23 14.04 -21.32
CA ALA A 668 -28.26 13.68 -22.34
C ALA A 668 -26.88 13.30 -21.74
N VAL A 669 -26.49 13.92 -20.62
CA VAL A 669 -25.26 13.57 -19.90
C VAL A 669 -25.42 12.21 -19.22
N VAL A 670 -26.55 11.98 -18.55
CA VAL A 670 -26.83 10.69 -17.89
C VAL A 670 -26.80 9.57 -18.93
N ASP A 671 -27.50 9.72 -20.04
CA ASP A 671 -27.53 8.73 -21.12
C ASP A 671 -26.14 8.49 -21.70
N ARG A 672 -25.35 9.55 -21.91
CA ARG A 672 -23.97 9.44 -22.37
C ARG A 672 -23.06 8.74 -21.37
N LEU A 673 -23.19 9.01 -20.06
CA LEU A 673 -22.44 8.32 -19.00
C LEU A 673 -22.78 6.83 -18.95
N LEU A 674 -24.07 6.49 -19.06
CA LEU A 674 -24.54 5.10 -19.12
C LEU A 674 -23.95 4.37 -20.32
N ALA A 675 -23.99 4.98 -21.51
CA ALA A 675 -23.42 4.42 -22.73
C ALA A 675 -21.90 4.26 -22.63
N LEU A 676 -21.17 5.30 -22.19
CA LEU A 676 -19.70 5.32 -22.12
C LEU A 676 -19.15 4.27 -21.16
N THR A 677 -19.80 4.09 -20.01
CA THR A 677 -19.32 3.21 -18.94
C THR A 677 -19.97 1.82 -18.98
N ALA A 678 -20.98 1.61 -19.83
CA ALA A 678 -21.80 0.40 -19.85
C ALA A 678 -22.35 0.02 -18.46
N GLY A 679 -22.68 1.01 -17.64
CA GLY A 679 -23.19 0.82 -16.27
C GLY A 679 -22.12 0.41 -15.24
N HIS A 680 -20.83 0.53 -15.57
CA HIS A 680 -19.76 0.11 -14.65
C HIS A 680 -19.60 1.09 -13.47
N PRO A 681 -19.85 0.67 -12.21
CA PRO A 681 -20.02 1.57 -11.07
C PRO A 681 -18.75 2.33 -10.66
N TYR A 682 -17.57 1.74 -10.84
CA TYR A 682 -16.30 2.42 -10.56
C TYR A 682 -16.08 3.63 -11.47
N TYR A 683 -16.29 3.47 -12.78
CA TYR A 683 -16.08 4.53 -13.76
C TYR A 683 -17.18 5.59 -13.67
N LEU A 684 -18.44 5.18 -13.42
CA LEU A 684 -19.52 6.12 -13.15
C LEU A 684 -19.20 7.03 -11.97
N GLN A 685 -18.84 6.47 -10.82
CA GLN A 685 -18.50 7.27 -9.63
C GLN A 685 -17.27 8.15 -9.85
N TRP A 686 -16.27 7.64 -10.59
CA TRP A 686 -15.08 8.42 -10.90
C TRP A 686 -15.43 9.65 -11.77
N ILE A 687 -16.13 9.45 -12.89
CA ILE A 687 -16.49 10.53 -13.80
C ILE A 687 -17.44 11.51 -13.11
N CYS A 688 -18.47 11.02 -12.40
CA CYS A 688 -19.41 11.88 -11.70
C CYS A 688 -18.73 12.68 -10.58
N GLY A 689 -17.74 12.09 -9.89
CA GLY A 689 -16.92 12.79 -8.91
C GLY A 689 -16.16 13.96 -9.50
N GLU A 690 -15.49 13.76 -10.64
CA GLU A 690 -14.77 14.85 -11.32
C GLU A 690 -15.73 15.92 -11.87
N LEU A 691 -16.87 15.53 -12.43
CA LEU A 691 -17.89 16.46 -12.91
C LEU A 691 -18.45 17.34 -11.79
N ILE A 692 -18.67 16.79 -10.59
CA ILE A 692 -19.09 17.60 -9.43
C ILE A 692 -17.98 18.56 -9.00
N LEU A 693 -16.72 18.13 -8.98
CA LEU A 693 -15.61 19.03 -8.65
C LEU A 693 -15.49 20.18 -9.66
N GLN A 694 -15.73 19.93 -10.95
CA GLN A 694 -15.79 20.97 -11.97
C GLN A 694 -16.98 21.92 -11.77
N ALA A 695 -18.17 21.39 -11.49
CA ALA A 695 -19.36 22.17 -11.18
C ALA A 695 -19.19 23.05 -9.94
N ASP A 696 -18.55 22.52 -8.90
CA ASP A 696 -18.21 23.25 -7.68
C ASP A 696 -17.25 24.42 -7.96
N ARG A 697 -16.17 24.16 -8.71
CA ARG A 697 -15.22 25.21 -9.14
C ARG A 697 -15.90 26.29 -9.98
N ALA A 698 -16.79 25.90 -10.87
CA ALA A 698 -17.55 26.82 -11.72
C ALA A 698 -18.70 27.52 -10.98
N ARG A 699 -19.01 27.10 -9.73
CA ARG A 699 -20.19 27.51 -8.95
C ARG A 699 -21.50 27.32 -9.72
N ARG A 700 -21.57 26.29 -10.56
CA ARG A 700 -22.73 25.97 -11.40
C ARG A 700 -23.34 24.64 -10.94
N PRO A 701 -24.58 24.63 -10.40
CA PRO A 701 -25.24 23.40 -9.95
C PRO A 701 -25.81 22.58 -11.12
N SER A 702 -25.18 22.60 -12.30
CA SER A 702 -25.69 21.92 -13.49
C SER A 702 -24.57 21.27 -14.29
N ILE A 703 -24.73 20.01 -14.66
CA ILE A 703 -23.82 19.27 -15.54
C ILE A 703 -24.44 19.17 -16.93
N ARG A 704 -23.72 19.68 -17.93
CA ARG A 704 -24.12 19.72 -19.35
C ARG A 704 -23.19 18.83 -20.18
N PRO A 705 -23.58 18.42 -21.40
CA PRO A 705 -22.75 17.57 -22.27
C PRO A 705 -21.33 18.10 -22.48
N GLU A 706 -21.20 19.42 -22.68
CA GLU A 706 -19.91 20.11 -22.83
C GLU A 706 -18.92 19.82 -21.69
N HIS A 707 -19.38 19.75 -20.43
CA HIS A 707 -18.51 19.45 -19.30
C HIS A 707 -17.96 18.02 -19.33
N LEU A 708 -18.77 17.06 -19.80
CA LEU A 708 -18.35 15.67 -19.94
C LEU A 708 -17.35 15.52 -21.09
N ASP A 709 -17.63 16.16 -22.23
CA ASP A 709 -16.73 16.12 -23.38
C ASP A 709 -15.37 16.76 -23.06
N ASP A 710 -15.36 17.92 -22.40
CA ASP A 710 -14.14 18.59 -21.93
C ASP A 710 -13.34 17.70 -20.96
N LEU A 711 -14.02 17.07 -20.01
CA LEU A 711 -13.39 16.15 -19.07
C LEU A 711 -12.74 14.97 -19.80
N LEU A 712 -13.45 14.33 -20.74
CA LEU A 712 -12.92 13.19 -21.48
C LEU A 712 -11.74 13.59 -22.37
N ALA A 713 -11.81 14.73 -23.06
CA ALA A 713 -10.75 15.24 -23.91
C ALA A 713 -9.43 15.46 -23.12
N ILE A 714 -9.54 15.97 -21.89
CA ILE A 714 -8.38 16.22 -21.02
C ILE A 714 -7.91 14.94 -20.32
N TRP A 715 -8.83 14.06 -19.94
CA TRP A 715 -8.51 12.94 -19.04
C TRP A 715 -8.03 11.70 -19.79
N VAL A 716 -8.71 11.32 -20.87
CA VAL A 716 -8.48 10.04 -21.58
C VAL A 716 -7.03 9.89 -22.09
N PRO A 717 -6.40 10.89 -22.74
CA PRO A 717 -5.05 10.73 -23.28
C PRO A 717 -3.95 10.59 -22.23
N PHE A 718 -4.22 10.96 -20.98
CA PHE A 718 -3.21 11.02 -19.91
C PHE A 718 -3.35 9.89 -18.88
N GLN A 719 -4.32 8.98 -19.05
CA GLN A 719 -4.48 7.87 -18.12
C GLN A 719 -3.46 6.75 -18.35
N GLY A 720 -2.85 6.30 -17.27
CA GLY A 720 -1.94 5.17 -17.29
C GLY A 720 -2.65 3.82 -17.45
N GLU A 721 -1.91 2.84 -17.98
CA GLU A 721 -2.37 1.47 -18.25
C GLU A 721 -3.08 0.80 -17.07
N GLN A 722 -2.63 1.07 -15.85
CA GLN A 722 -3.17 0.53 -14.59
C GLN A 722 -4.65 0.82 -14.34
N PHE A 723 -5.22 1.82 -15.02
CA PHE A 723 -6.63 2.17 -14.89
C PHE A 723 -7.54 1.16 -15.59
N PHE A 724 -7.11 0.63 -16.74
CA PHE A 724 -7.90 -0.28 -17.57
C PHE A 724 -7.30 -1.69 -17.71
N ASN A 725 -6.05 -1.93 -17.29
CA ASN A 725 -5.35 -3.21 -17.53
C ASN A 725 -6.05 -4.47 -17.05
N HIS A 726 -7.06 -4.38 -16.18
CA HIS A 726 -7.87 -5.53 -15.77
C HIS A 726 -8.81 -6.03 -16.87
N LEU A 727 -9.04 -5.24 -17.92
CA LEU A 727 -9.86 -5.57 -19.08
C LEU A 727 -9.11 -6.42 -20.12
N TRP A 728 -7.79 -6.63 -19.99
CA TRP A 728 -7.07 -7.55 -20.89
C TRP A 728 -5.83 -8.23 -20.27
N GLY A 729 -5.26 -7.66 -19.19
CA GLY A 729 -3.93 -8.02 -18.67
C GLY A 729 -3.92 -8.56 -17.24
N THR A 730 -4.48 -7.86 -16.25
CA THR A 730 -4.31 -8.24 -14.83
C THR A 730 -5.33 -9.26 -14.32
N SER A 731 -6.09 -9.89 -15.22
CA SER A 731 -7.10 -10.87 -14.83
C SER A 731 -6.48 -12.24 -14.57
N THR A 732 -6.84 -12.79 -13.42
CA THR A 732 -6.38 -14.10 -12.96
C THR A 732 -6.66 -15.18 -13.99
N GLY A 733 -5.63 -15.91 -14.41
CA GLY A 733 -5.76 -17.07 -15.29
C GLY A 733 -5.07 -16.98 -16.66
N PHE A 734 -4.74 -15.77 -17.13
CA PHE A 734 -4.13 -15.60 -18.45
C PHE A 734 -2.61 -15.59 -18.40
N THR A 735 -1.98 -16.28 -19.35
CA THR A 735 -0.54 -16.19 -19.58
C THR A 735 -0.16 -14.80 -20.11
N LEU A 736 1.09 -14.37 -19.90
CA LEU A 736 1.60 -13.10 -20.43
C LEU A 736 1.35 -12.97 -21.94
N ARG A 737 1.56 -14.06 -22.69
CA ARG A 737 1.31 -14.12 -24.13
C ARG A 737 -0.15 -13.88 -24.49
N GLN A 738 -1.11 -14.49 -23.77
CA GLN A 738 -2.53 -14.24 -24.00
C GLN A 738 -2.91 -12.78 -23.74
N GLN A 739 -2.33 -12.18 -22.69
CA GLN A 739 -2.56 -10.77 -22.35
C GLN A 739 -2.04 -9.84 -23.43
N GLU A 740 -0.84 -10.11 -23.95
CA GLU A 740 -0.23 -9.37 -25.05
C GLU A 740 -1.04 -9.46 -26.35
N MET A 741 -1.47 -10.68 -26.70
CA MET A 741 -2.34 -10.90 -27.87
C MET A 741 -3.69 -10.19 -27.72
N GLY A 742 -4.29 -10.23 -26.53
CA GLY A 742 -5.51 -9.49 -26.21
C GLY A 742 -5.33 -7.98 -26.32
N LYS A 743 -4.21 -7.44 -25.80
CA LYS A 743 -3.87 -6.02 -25.94
C LYS A 743 -3.74 -5.61 -27.40
N LEU A 744 -3.08 -6.44 -28.22
CA LEU A 744 -2.90 -6.20 -29.65
C LEU A 744 -4.23 -6.18 -30.40
N ALA A 745 -5.09 -7.17 -30.17
CA ALA A 745 -6.42 -7.23 -30.77
C ALA A 745 -7.27 -6.01 -30.38
N LEU A 746 -7.28 -5.63 -29.10
CA LEU A 746 -8.04 -4.47 -28.62
C LEU A 746 -7.50 -3.13 -29.18
N ALA A 747 -6.18 -2.98 -29.32
CA ALA A 747 -5.58 -1.80 -29.94
C ALA A 747 -5.93 -1.70 -31.43
N ALA A 748 -5.93 -2.83 -32.13
CA ALA A 748 -6.30 -2.90 -33.55
C ALA A 748 -7.75 -2.47 -33.79
N VAL A 749 -8.70 -2.99 -33.00
CA VAL A 749 -10.12 -2.60 -33.09
C VAL A 749 -10.32 -1.15 -32.69
N ALA A 750 -9.75 -0.71 -31.56
CA ALA A 750 -9.94 0.66 -31.08
C ALA A 750 -9.45 1.73 -32.07
N GLY A 751 -8.37 1.44 -32.82
CA GLY A 751 -7.82 2.36 -33.82
C GLY A 751 -8.61 2.45 -35.13
N SER A 752 -9.45 1.46 -35.44
CA SER A 752 -10.09 1.29 -36.75
C SER A 752 -11.62 1.40 -36.73
N VAL A 753 -12.23 1.25 -35.55
CA VAL A 753 -13.67 1.12 -35.36
C VAL A 753 -14.17 2.24 -34.44
N GLY A 754 -15.24 2.94 -34.83
CA GLY A 754 -15.90 3.96 -34.00
C GLY A 754 -16.56 3.36 -32.74
N GLU A 755 -16.90 4.21 -31.77
CA GLU A 755 -17.52 3.79 -30.50
C GLU A 755 -18.70 2.84 -30.71
N GLY A 756 -18.69 1.69 -30.03
CA GLY A 756 -19.82 0.76 -30.01
C GLY A 756 -20.12 0.04 -31.34
N ARG A 757 -19.23 0.13 -32.35
CA ARG A 757 -19.40 -0.62 -33.60
C ARG A 757 -18.97 -2.09 -33.43
N TRP A 758 -19.79 -2.96 -34.01
CA TRP A 758 -19.55 -4.39 -34.10
C TRP A 758 -18.54 -4.71 -35.21
N PHE A 759 -17.70 -5.71 -34.98
CA PHE A 759 -16.70 -6.23 -35.91
C PHE A 759 -16.74 -7.77 -35.94
N ASP A 760 -16.23 -8.40 -37.00
CA ASP A 760 -16.07 -9.85 -37.10
C ASP A 760 -14.60 -10.28 -37.05
N LEU A 761 -14.35 -11.59 -37.05
CA LEU A 761 -12.99 -12.15 -36.97
C LEU A 761 -12.16 -11.85 -38.22
N ALA A 762 -12.78 -11.75 -39.40
CA ALA A 762 -12.07 -11.46 -40.63
C ALA A 762 -11.57 -10.01 -40.64
N GLU A 763 -12.42 -9.06 -40.25
CA GLU A 763 -12.03 -7.65 -40.06
C GLU A 763 -10.87 -7.54 -39.05
N LEU A 764 -10.92 -8.28 -37.94
CA LEU A 764 -9.85 -8.27 -36.94
C LEU A 764 -8.53 -8.89 -37.45
N ALA A 765 -8.63 -9.95 -38.26
CA ALA A 765 -7.46 -10.60 -38.87
C ALA A 765 -6.72 -9.64 -39.80
N ASP A 766 -7.46 -8.89 -40.63
CA ASP A 766 -6.87 -7.89 -41.52
C ASP A 766 -6.15 -6.78 -40.75
N LEU A 767 -6.70 -6.36 -39.60
CA LEU A 767 -6.12 -5.29 -38.76
C LEU A 767 -4.91 -5.72 -37.94
N THR A 768 -4.75 -7.02 -37.68
CA THR A 768 -3.67 -7.56 -36.84
C THR A 768 -2.62 -8.33 -37.65
N ALA A 769 -2.81 -8.51 -38.96
CA ALA A 769 -1.85 -9.16 -39.83
C ALA A 769 -0.50 -8.40 -39.89
N PRO A 770 0.65 -9.10 -39.99
CA PRO A 770 0.84 -10.55 -39.99
C PRO A 770 1.07 -11.12 -38.56
N HIS A 771 0.67 -10.42 -37.51
CA HIS A 771 1.09 -10.72 -36.13
C HIS A 771 0.26 -11.82 -35.47
N LEU A 772 -1.03 -11.91 -35.77
CA LEU A 772 -1.95 -12.92 -35.24
C LEU A 772 -2.65 -13.65 -36.37
N ASP A 773 -2.83 -14.97 -36.21
CA ASP A 773 -3.64 -15.78 -37.11
C ASP A 773 -5.11 -15.86 -36.65
N GLU A 774 -6.01 -16.32 -37.53
CA GLU A 774 -7.46 -16.38 -37.25
C GLU A 774 -7.80 -17.31 -36.07
N THR A 775 -7.03 -18.39 -35.87
CA THR A 775 -7.24 -19.32 -34.76
C THR A 775 -6.87 -18.66 -33.42
N GLN A 776 -5.75 -17.95 -33.39
CA GLN A 776 -5.31 -17.15 -32.27
C GLN A 776 -6.33 -16.06 -31.92
N LEU A 777 -6.84 -15.35 -32.93
CA LEU A 777 -7.85 -14.31 -32.75
C LEU A 777 -9.17 -14.85 -32.22
N TRP A 778 -9.59 -16.03 -32.67
CA TRP A 778 -10.76 -16.71 -32.13
C TRP A 778 -10.60 -16.96 -30.63
N HIS A 779 -9.47 -17.53 -30.20
CA HIS A 779 -9.18 -17.75 -28.78
C HIS A 779 -9.13 -16.45 -27.98
N VAL A 780 -8.47 -15.41 -28.50
CA VAL A 780 -8.39 -14.10 -27.86
C VAL A 780 -9.79 -13.49 -27.68
N CYS A 781 -10.64 -13.54 -28.70
CA CYS A 781 -12.00 -13.01 -28.58
C CYS A 781 -12.82 -13.77 -27.54
N GLN A 782 -12.69 -15.10 -27.47
CA GLN A 782 -13.35 -15.89 -26.43
C GLN A 782 -12.87 -15.50 -25.03
N ASP A 783 -11.55 -15.33 -24.86
CA ASP A 783 -10.94 -14.92 -23.59
C ASP A 783 -11.45 -13.53 -23.16
N LEU A 784 -11.50 -12.57 -24.09
CA LEU A 784 -11.99 -11.21 -23.82
C LEU A 784 -13.50 -11.15 -23.56
N VAL A 785 -14.29 -12.05 -24.14
CA VAL A 785 -15.73 -12.19 -23.81
C VAL A 785 -15.89 -12.74 -22.39
N LYS A 786 -15.09 -13.74 -22.00
CA LYS A 786 -15.10 -14.28 -20.62
C LYS A 786 -14.69 -13.23 -19.58
N MET A 787 -13.91 -12.23 -19.98
CA MET A 787 -13.50 -11.10 -19.13
C MET A 787 -14.54 -9.97 -19.05
N ASP A 788 -15.68 -10.08 -19.74
CA ASP A 788 -16.67 -9.02 -19.93
C ASP A 788 -16.10 -7.76 -20.66
N THR A 789 -14.98 -7.90 -21.37
CA THR A 789 -14.37 -6.80 -22.14
C THR A 789 -15.03 -6.67 -23.52
N LEU A 790 -15.33 -7.80 -24.16
CA LEU A 790 -16.10 -7.86 -25.40
C LEU A 790 -17.50 -8.39 -25.14
N THR A 791 -18.47 -7.84 -25.87
CA THR A 791 -19.81 -8.42 -26.01
C THR A 791 -19.86 -9.21 -27.31
N LYS A 792 -20.47 -10.40 -27.29
CA LYS A 792 -20.65 -11.25 -28.47
C LYS A 792 -22.12 -11.34 -28.85
N SER A 793 -22.41 -11.22 -30.14
CA SER A 793 -23.73 -11.46 -30.73
C SER A 793 -23.52 -12.20 -32.05
N GLU A 794 -24.04 -13.42 -32.15
CA GLU A 794 -23.78 -14.33 -33.30
C GLU A 794 -22.26 -14.47 -33.53
N ASP A 795 -21.77 -14.11 -34.72
CA ASP A 795 -20.35 -14.15 -35.10
C ASP A 795 -19.65 -12.78 -35.03
N ARG A 796 -20.28 -11.80 -34.38
CA ARG A 796 -19.75 -10.44 -34.21
C ARG A 796 -19.43 -10.12 -32.77
N TYR A 797 -18.48 -9.21 -32.61
CA TYR A 797 -17.94 -8.75 -31.33
C TYR A 797 -18.01 -7.23 -31.25
N CYS A 798 -18.12 -6.70 -30.04
CA CYS A 798 -18.07 -5.26 -29.78
C CYS A 798 -17.34 -5.01 -28.46
N ILE A 799 -16.52 -3.96 -28.39
CA ILE A 799 -15.96 -3.53 -27.10
C ILE A 799 -17.11 -3.07 -26.21
N ARG A 800 -17.24 -3.70 -25.04
CA ARG A 800 -18.40 -3.49 -24.16
C ARG A 800 -18.44 -2.08 -23.58
N MET A 801 -17.28 -1.49 -23.29
CA MET A 801 -17.17 -0.19 -22.61
C MET A 801 -16.50 0.85 -23.53
N PRO A 802 -17.27 1.76 -24.15
CA PRO A 802 -16.75 2.80 -25.04
C PRO A 802 -15.67 3.70 -24.41
N LEU A 803 -15.76 3.99 -23.10
CA LEU A 803 -14.72 4.74 -22.38
C LEU A 803 -13.33 4.08 -22.50
N PHE A 804 -13.29 2.76 -22.43
CA PHE A 804 -12.05 2.00 -22.61
C PHE A 804 -11.58 2.01 -24.06
N GLN A 805 -12.50 1.93 -25.02
CA GLN A 805 -12.18 2.05 -26.45
C GLN A 805 -11.53 3.40 -26.77
N LEU A 806 -12.11 4.51 -26.29
CA LEU A 806 -11.53 5.85 -26.42
C LEU A 806 -10.12 5.94 -25.83
N TRP A 807 -9.93 5.34 -24.66
CA TRP A 807 -8.61 5.29 -24.03
C TRP A 807 -7.59 4.47 -24.82
N MET A 808 -7.97 3.30 -25.32
CA MET A 808 -7.11 2.46 -26.16
C MET A 808 -6.70 3.21 -27.43
N GLN A 809 -7.66 3.86 -28.10
CA GLN A 809 -7.42 4.63 -29.31
C GLN A 809 -6.45 5.81 -29.07
N ALA A 810 -6.56 6.49 -27.92
CA ALA A 810 -5.69 7.62 -27.59
C ALA A 810 -4.27 7.20 -27.18
N ASN A 811 -4.09 5.99 -26.64
CA ASN A 811 -2.83 5.59 -25.98
C ASN A 811 -2.05 4.49 -26.71
N TYR A 812 -2.69 3.64 -27.52
CA TYR A 812 -2.04 2.50 -28.15
C TYR A 812 -2.30 2.45 -29.65
N THR A 813 -1.24 2.13 -30.39
CA THR A 813 -1.32 1.72 -31.79
C THR A 813 -0.85 0.28 -31.91
N VAL A 814 -1.23 -0.40 -33.00
CA VAL A 814 -0.78 -1.76 -33.31
C VAL A 814 0.75 -1.85 -33.29
N GLU A 815 1.44 -0.90 -33.90
CA GLU A 815 2.92 -0.88 -33.97
C GLU A 815 3.55 -0.71 -32.59
N ARG A 816 2.96 0.16 -31.74
CA ARG A 816 3.43 0.35 -30.37
C ARG A 816 3.32 -0.95 -29.58
N VAL A 817 2.17 -1.63 -29.64
CA VAL A 817 1.95 -2.88 -28.90
C VAL A 817 2.88 -3.98 -29.41
N VAL A 818 3.06 -4.11 -30.73
CA VAL A 818 4.01 -5.08 -31.31
C VAL A 818 5.44 -4.82 -30.86
N LYS A 819 5.85 -3.55 -30.74
CA LYS A 819 7.16 -3.19 -30.22
C LYS A 819 7.32 -3.57 -28.75
N GLU A 820 6.27 -3.40 -27.94
CA GLU A 820 6.24 -3.84 -26.53
C GLU A 820 6.35 -5.36 -26.42
N MET A 821 5.66 -6.13 -27.27
CA MET A 821 5.74 -7.61 -27.27
C MET A 821 7.11 -8.18 -27.65
N ARG A 822 7.94 -7.40 -28.35
CA ARG A 822 9.30 -7.82 -28.78
C ARG A 822 10.38 -7.46 -27.77
N ALA A 823 10.09 -6.56 -26.83
CA ALA A 823 11.02 -6.06 -25.81
C ALA A 823 11.00 -6.94 -24.58
#